data_AF-A0A366EKS8-F1
#
_entry.id   AF-A0A366EKS8-F1
#
_cell.length_a   1.000
_cell.length_b   1.000
_cell.length_c   1.000
_cell.angle_alpha   90.00
_cell.angle_beta   90.00
_cell.angle_gamma   90.00
#
_symmetry.space_group_name_H-M   'P 1'
#
loop_
_entity.id
_entity.type
_entity.pdbx_description
1 polymer ?
#
loop_
_entity_poly.entity_id
_entity_poly.type
_entity_poly.pdbx_seq_one_letter_code
_entity_poly.pdbx_strand_id
1 'polypeptide(L)'
;MNTSQTAPLLISRVREKDLEMVMEWFLQRKQSFYALGRIYVSKQEDIEDIFYRSIISIHNELHRFKKDTSFESWAISHFIHSARDLSKDKSFRDSESQKSDQTLCHAFHQLEDQEKEATALTYFNECSFEEVGRILEVSVEKVKSCVFSGIRKLREELGYGSFEGCPEYHKHYLDYLGRTMDRPEKVEFEMHIYHCQCCQEDLASFQEVVLTLAGMTEALEVPAGLIERVKSKVEEREARRQRKKKKRKSIWLSIAGVFAMVVSIGFVTGGFSSLYYAWTEEDEQLRAILQHDLGERLNLEAESNGVKITIRSVVADDVQTLVFYEIEDTEKDNRYMMNAHEGVHIENEYDVMRRDVQYMFYSPPVNQDEMQNEEKNVYKGTISLLPVSVDSGTIKMNVARLMQIVQDPKKDGGYRGEMTFAEGDWSFDIPFTKQSSRVHKLDKEIDIDGIQVRLDKLTVAPTTTLLQYSFQNQGNDKRIDVITFDALQTDNKKVEADLFGSNMYVESFDQEGWSAFTSSFDTLYFDHPKEVNIQFDSIHLSVDDRKTIELDAAKDMPQTFEYLGNNITIDEIKVGNPAKVILTHDVSKDRAYERVNYGFSSDHLRNENISMGVSDTDGVLMDKTGKVHKIDAYEYDQIDQPRYFETIQTIEFYNDSSREDVTPTKLEIEGYSTTKYVDDRVKVKLD
;
A
#
# COMPACT_ATOMS: atom_id res chain seq x y z
N MET A 1 5.18 9.67 36.63
CA MET A 1 4.22 9.02 37.55
C MET A 1 4.05 7.57 37.10
N ASN A 2 4.54 6.63 37.90
CA ASN A 2 4.65 5.20 37.58
C ASN A 2 3.56 4.44 38.35
N THR A 3 2.45 4.09 37.71
CA THR A 3 1.40 3.24 38.33
C THR A 3 0.80 2.29 37.28
N SER A 4 1.54 1.25 36.91
CA SER A 4 0.98 0.10 36.16
C SER A 4 1.64 -1.24 36.49
N GLN A 5 2.68 -1.27 37.35
CA GLN A 5 3.36 -2.52 37.73
C GLN A 5 2.88 -3.12 39.07
N THR A 6 2.13 -2.39 39.90
CA THR A 6 1.70 -2.85 41.24
C THR A 6 0.42 -3.71 41.24
N ALA A 7 -0.54 -3.45 40.35
CA ALA A 7 -1.80 -4.19 40.26
C ALA A 7 -1.65 -5.71 39.96
N PRO A 8 -0.82 -6.16 39.00
CA PRO A 8 -0.71 -7.59 38.70
C PRO A 8 -0.03 -8.41 39.82
N LEU A 9 0.86 -7.78 40.61
CA LEU A 9 1.51 -8.40 41.78
C LEU A 9 0.55 -8.55 42.96
N LEU A 10 -0.37 -7.61 43.14
CA LEU A 10 -1.43 -7.69 44.15
C LEU A 10 -2.44 -8.79 43.80
N ILE A 11 -2.87 -8.87 42.53
CA ILE A 11 -3.83 -9.89 42.06
C ILE A 11 -3.24 -11.30 42.17
N SER A 12 -1.94 -11.49 41.91
CA SER A 12 -1.30 -12.80 42.09
C SER A 12 -1.23 -13.21 43.56
N ARG A 13 -0.90 -12.28 44.47
CA ARG A 13 -0.83 -12.56 45.91
C ARG A 13 -2.20 -12.85 46.53
N VAL A 14 -3.25 -12.17 46.07
CA VAL A 14 -4.63 -12.42 46.53
C VAL A 14 -5.08 -13.82 46.13
N ARG A 15 -4.81 -14.24 44.89
CA ARG A 15 -5.16 -15.60 44.41
C ARG A 15 -4.41 -16.72 45.11
N GLU A 16 -3.13 -16.51 45.41
CA GLU A 16 -2.31 -17.49 46.14
C GLU A 16 -2.85 -17.71 47.55
N LYS A 17 -3.23 -16.61 48.23
CA LYS A 17 -3.88 -16.65 49.54
C LYS A 17 -5.25 -17.33 49.51
N ASP A 18 -6.06 -17.09 48.47
CA ASP A 18 -7.36 -17.73 48.29
C ASP A 18 -7.24 -19.26 48.14
N LEU A 19 -6.22 -19.73 47.42
CA LEU A 19 -5.96 -21.17 47.23
C LEU A 19 -5.53 -21.85 48.53
N GLU A 20 -4.66 -21.20 49.30
CA GLU A 20 -4.19 -21.68 50.60
C GLU A 20 -5.35 -21.82 51.60
N MET A 21 -6.27 -20.84 51.63
CA MET A 21 -7.47 -20.88 52.46
C MET A 21 -8.41 -22.05 52.11
N VAL A 22 -8.65 -22.29 50.81
CA VAL A 22 -9.49 -23.42 50.36
C VAL A 22 -8.83 -24.76 50.72
N MET A 23 -7.52 -24.87 50.53
CA MET A 23 -6.77 -26.07 50.87
C MET A 23 -6.89 -26.36 52.38
N GLU A 24 -6.58 -25.39 53.24
CA GLU A 24 -6.65 -25.53 54.70
C GLU A 24 -8.05 -25.93 55.18
N TRP A 25 -9.10 -25.41 54.54
CA TRP A 25 -10.48 -25.80 54.84
C TRP A 25 -10.76 -27.31 54.61
N PHE A 26 -10.27 -27.87 53.49
CA PHE A 26 -10.34 -29.32 53.23
C PHE A 26 -9.49 -30.12 54.21
N LEU A 27 -8.34 -29.59 54.67
CA LEU A 27 -7.49 -30.28 55.65
C LEU A 27 -8.18 -30.47 56.99
N GLN A 28 -8.89 -29.44 57.46
CA GLN A 28 -9.63 -29.49 58.72
C GLN A 28 -10.75 -30.55 58.70
N ARG A 29 -11.28 -30.89 57.52
CA ARG A 29 -12.37 -31.85 57.32
C ARG A 29 -11.93 -33.11 56.57
N LYS A 30 -10.64 -33.41 56.56
CA LYS A 30 -10.08 -34.50 55.74
C LYS A 30 -10.72 -35.86 56.01
N GLN A 31 -11.16 -36.15 57.24
CA GLN A 31 -11.78 -37.43 57.59
C GLN A 31 -13.14 -37.63 56.93
N SER A 32 -14.04 -36.64 57.01
CA SER A 32 -15.37 -36.73 56.40
C SER A 32 -15.28 -36.76 54.87
N PHE A 33 -14.43 -35.94 54.27
CA PHE A 33 -14.21 -35.96 52.82
C PHE A 33 -13.48 -37.22 52.32
N TYR A 34 -12.60 -37.80 53.14
CA TYR A 34 -11.99 -39.09 52.80
C TYR A 34 -13.02 -40.22 52.83
N ALA A 35 -13.85 -40.29 53.89
CA ALA A 35 -14.97 -41.25 53.97
C ALA A 35 -15.94 -41.08 52.79
N LEU A 36 -16.29 -39.84 52.46
CA LEU A 36 -17.12 -39.52 51.30
C LEU A 36 -16.45 -39.92 49.97
N GLY A 37 -15.15 -39.74 49.81
CA GLY A 37 -14.44 -40.19 48.60
C GLY A 37 -14.44 -41.73 48.46
N ARG A 38 -14.33 -42.45 49.59
CA ARG A 38 -14.24 -43.92 49.63
C ARG A 38 -15.52 -44.64 49.18
N ILE A 39 -16.68 -43.98 49.23
CA ILE A 39 -17.91 -44.53 48.66
C ILE A 39 -17.98 -44.45 47.13
N TYR A 40 -17.09 -43.68 46.49
CA TYR A 40 -17.01 -43.59 45.02
C TYR A 40 -15.85 -44.39 44.43
N VAL A 41 -14.70 -44.41 45.10
CA VAL A 41 -13.47 -45.00 44.57
C VAL A 41 -12.70 -45.80 45.63
N SER A 42 -12.07 -46.89 45.21
CA SER A 42 -11.28 -47.76 46.11
C SER A 42 -9.78 -47.40 46.14
N LYS A 43 -9.26 -46.77 45.08
CA LYS A 43 -7.83 -46.45 44.96
C LYS A 43 -7.51 -45.12 45.64
N GLN A 44 -6.43 -45.11 46.42
CA GLN A 44 -5.97 -43.91 47.11
C GLN A 44 -5.65 -42.74 46.16
N GLU A 45 -5.02 -43.03 45.02
CA GLU A 45 -4.65 -42.04 44.01
C GLU A 45 -5.88 -41.31 43.41
N ASP A 46 -7.02 -42.00 43.34
CA ASP A 46 -8.26 -41.46 42.83
C ASP A 46 -8.89 -40.49 43.83
N ILE A 47 -8.82 -40.81 45.12
CA ILE A 47 -9.24 -39.89 46.18
C ILE A 47 -8.39 -38.62 46.15
N GLU A 48 -7.08 -38.75 45.99
CA GLU A 48 -6.17 -37.59 45.84
C GLU A 48 -6.56 -36.71 44.64
N ASP A 49 -6.99 -37.32 43.54
CA ASP A 49 -7.47 -36.59 42.37
C ASP A 49 -8.80 -35.89 42.63
N ILE A 50 -9.74 -36.52 43.34
CA ILE A 50 -11.00 -35.87 43.76
C ILE A 50 -10.70 -34.65 44.63
N PHE A 51 -9.84 -34.78 45.64
CA PHE A 51 -9.42 -33.64 46.48
C PHE A 51 -8.79 -32.52 45.65
N TYR A 52 -7.86 -32.86 44.76
CA TYR A 52 -7.19 -31.90 43.89
C TYR A 52 -8.19 -31.17 42.95
N ARG A 53 -9.06 -31.90 42.25
CA ARG A 53 -10.08 -31.31 41.36
C ARG A 53 -11.04 -30.39 42.12
N SER A 54 -11.49 -30.82 43.29
CA SER A 54 -12.39 -30.05 44.14
C SER A 54 -11.77 -28.71 44.58
N ILE A 55 -10.54 -28.75 45.12
CA ILE A 55 -9.80 -27.56 45.57
C ILE A 55 -9.62 -26.57 44.42
N ILE A 56 -9.22 -27.07 43.25
CA ILE A 56 -9.02 -26.24 42.06
C ILE A 56 -10.34 -25.65 41.57
N SER A 57 -11.41 -26.45 41.51
CA SER A 57 -12.73 -26.01 41.04
C SER A 57 -13.24 -24.86 41.91
N ILE A 58 -13.21 -25.07 43.23
CA ILE A 58 -13.61 -24.08 44.23
C ILE A 58 -12.72 -22.82 44.13
N HIS A 59 -11.40 -22.97 44.03
CA HIS A 59 -10.51 -21.81 43.87
C HIS A 59 -10.83 -20.99 42.62
N ASN A 60 -11.12 -21.64 41.48
CA ASN A 60 -11.45 -20.92 40.26
C ASN A 60 -12.81 -20.20 40.36
N GLU A 61 -13.77 -20.77 41.08
CA GLU A 61 -15.13 -20.26 41.21
C GLU A 61 -15.38 -19.46 42.48
N LEU A 62 -14.38 -19.28 43.35
CA LEU A 62 -14.52 -18.61 44.64
C LEU A 62 -15.12 -17.20 44.53
N HIS A 63 -14.76 -16.48 43.47
CA HIS A 63 -15.30 -15.16 43.14
C HIS A 63 -16.81 -15.15 42.79
N ARG A 64 -17.42 -16.31 42.52
CA ARG A 64 -18.84 -16.49 42.18
C ARG A 64 -19.67 -17.01 43.34
N PHE A 65 -19.05 -17.28 44.48
CA PHE A 65 -19.74 -17.80 45.66
C PHE A 65 -20.80 -16.81 46.17
N LYS A 66 -22.06 -17.26 46.28
CA LYS A 66 -23.21 -16.45 46.72
C LYS A 66 -23.40 -16.56 48.23
N LYS A 67 -23.79 -15.47 48.90
CA LYS A 67 -23.93 -15.39 50.37
C LYS A 67 -25.03 -16.28 50.97
N ASP A 68 -25.98 -16.76 50.16
CA ASP A 68 -27.16 -17.49 50.63
C ASP A 68 -26.94 -19.02 50.74
N THR A 69 -25.77 -19.52 50.31
CA THR A 69 -25.36 -20.92 50.43
C THR A 69 -24.26 -21.04 51.49
N SER A 70 -24.30 -22.06 52.36
CA SER A 70 -23.17 -22.30 53.25
C SER A 70 -21.96 -22.76 52.42
N PHE A 71 -20.77 -22.28 52.78
CA PHE A 71 -19.54 -22.68 52.07
C PHE A 71 -19.33 -24.20 52.13
N GLU A 72 -19.76 -24.82 53.24
CA GLU A 72 -19.73 -26.25 53.46
C GLU A 72 -20.59 -27.03 52.46
N SER A 73 -21.88 -26.67 52.30
CA SER A 73 -22.73 -27.32 51.29
C SER A 73 -22.17 -27.13 49.88
N TRP A 74 -21.64 -25.94 49.57
CA TRP A 74 -21.06 -25.66 48.26
C TRP A 74 -19.80 -26.50 47.98
N ALA A 75 -18.90 -26.62 48.97
CA ALA A 75 -17.69 -27.43 48.85
C ALA A 75 -18.01 -28.92 48.73
N ILE A 76 -19.00 -29.41 49.47
CA ILE A 76 -19.50 -30.79 49.37
C ILE A 76 -20.09 -31.04 47.97
N SER A 77 -20.88 -30.12 47.42
CA SER A 77 -21.40 -30.25 46.05
C SER A 77 -20.28 -30.35 45.00
N HIS A 78 -19.25 -29.51 45.09
CA HIS A 78 -18.07 -29.59 44.20
C HIS A 78 -17.30 -30.90 44.35
N PHE A 79 -17.21 -31.41 45.58
CA PHE A 79 -16.54 -32.68 45.86
C PHE A 79 -17.32 -33.88 45.30
N ILE A 80 -18.63 -33.93 45.52
CA ILE A 80 -19.52 -34.95 44.94
C ILE A 80 -19.46 -34.91 43.42
N HIS A 81 -19.49 -33.71 42.82
CA HIS A 81 -19.38 -33.58 41.37
C HIS A 81 -18.06 -34.15 40.85
N SER A 82 -16.94 -33.80 41.49
CA SER A 82 -15.60 -34.32 41.14
C SER A 82 -15.51 -35.84 41.34
N ALA A 83 -16.14 -36.37 42.39
CA ALA A 83 -16.17 -37.80 42.69
C ALA A 83 -17.01 -38.59 41.67
N ARG A 84 -18.20 -38.09 41.31
CA ARG A 84 -19.07 -38.66 40.27
C ARG A 84 -18.41 -38.67 38.90
N ASP A 85 -17.71 -37.58 38.55
CA ASP A 85 -16.99 -37.47 37.28
C ASP A 85 -15.89 -38.53 37.20
N LEU A 86 -15.09 -38.67 38.26
CA LEU A 86 -14.00 -39.65 38.31
C LEU A 86 -14.51 -41.10 38.40
N SER A 87 -15.65 -41.34 39.06
CA SER A 87 -16.24 -42.69 39.18
C SER A 87 -16.87 -43.19 37.88
N LYS A 88 -17.30 -42.30 36.98
CA LYS A 88 -17.86 -42.66 35.66
C LYS A 88 -16.81 -43.12 34.65
N ASP A 89 -15.57 -42.66 34.81
CA ASP A 89 -14.51 -42.80 33.80
C ASP A 89 -13.57 -44.00 34.04
N LYS A 90 -13.88 -44.89 35.01
CA LYS A 90 -13.06 -46.06 35.31
C LYS A 90 -13.87 -47.35 35.40
N SER A 91 -13.54 -48.26 34.47
CA SER A 91 -13.96 -49.65 34.42
C SER A 91 -13.84 -50.35 35.79
N PHE A 92 -14.86 -51.16 36.09
CA PHE A 92 -15.06 -52.02 37.26
C PHE A 92 -13.79 -52.45 38.02
N ARG A 93 -13.91 -52.33 39.36
CA ARG A 93 -13.47 -53.30 40.38
C ARG A 93 -12.51 -54.38 39.85
N ASP A 94 -11.21 -54.18 40.01
CA ASP A 94 -10.26 -55.30 40.14
C ASP A 94 -8.93 -54.79 40.71
N SER A 95 -8.71 -55.11 41.98
CA SER A 95 -7.47 -55.71 42.47
C SER A 95 -7.65 -56.00 43.95
N GLU A 96 -7.49 -57.26 44.32
CA GLU A 96 -7.46 -57.74 45.69
C GLU A 96 -6.58 -56.85 46.58
N SER A 97 -7.18 -56.22 47.60
CA SER A 97 -6.44 -55.69 48.74
C SER A 97 -7.17 -56.07 50.02
N GLN A 98 -6.60 -57.06 50.70
CA GLN A 98 -6.72 -57.40 52.12
C GLN A 98 -8.12 -57.31 52.77
N LYS A 99 -8.68 -58.51 53.01
CA LYS A 99 -9.81 -58.81 53.88
C LYS A 99 -9.54 -58.38 55.34
N SER A 100 -9.72 -57.10 55.66
CA SER A 100 -10.01 -56.72 57.05
C SER A 100 -10.81 -55.42 57.27
N ASP A 101 -10.96 -54.49 56.30
CA ASP A 101 -11.54 -53.16 56.64
C ASP A 101 -12.71 -52.63 55.77
N GLN A 102 -13.38 -53.44 54.94
CA GLN A 102 -14.32 -52.88 53.93
C GLN A 102 -15.65 -53.62 53.72
N THR A 103 -16.26 -54.22 54.74
CA THR A 103 -17.65 -54.71 54.59
C THR A 103 -18.61 -53.55 54.27
N LEU A 104 -18.43 -52.41 54.95
CA LEU A 104 -19.32 -51.25 54.81
C LEU A 104 -19.08 -50.45 53.52
N CYS A 105 -17.82 -50.15 53.14
CA CYS A 105 -17.53 -49.47 51.88
C CYS A 105 -18.03 -50.27 50.67
N HIS A 106 -17.87 -51.60 50.70
CA HIS A 106 -18.40 -52.48 49.66
C HIS A 106 -19.93 -52.44 49.61
N ALA A 107 -20.60 -52.48 50.76
CA ALA A 107 -22.05 -52.35 50.84
C ALA A 107 -22.56 -51.02 50.25
N PHE A 108 -21.86 -49.90 50.50
CA PHE A 108 -22.17 -48.61 49.88
C PHE A 108 -22.04 -48.62 48.35
N HIS A 109 -21.09 -49.37 47.79
CA HIS A 109 -20.94 -49.48 46.33
C HIS A 109 -22.13 -50.18 45.65
N GLN A 110 -22.94 -50.94 46.40
CA GLN A 110 -24.14 -51.61 45.89
C GLN A 110 -25.40 -50.71 45.93
N LEU A 111 -25.36 -49.60 46.66
CA LEU A 111 -26.47 -48.65 46.73
C LEU A 111 -26.59 -47.84 45.44
N GLU A 112 -27.83 -47.46 45.12
CA GLU A 112 -28.08 -46.46 44.06
C GLU A 112 -27.49 -45.11 44.48
N ASP A 113 -27.05 -44.30 43.51
CA ASP A 113 -26.28 -43.08 43.80
C ASP A 113 -27.02 -42.11 44.74
N GLN A 114 -28.34 -41.94 44.58
CA GLN A 114 -29.12 -41.07 45.47
C GLN A 114 -29.22 -41.60 46.91
N GLU A 115 -29.33 -42.92 47.10
CA GLU A 115 -29.39 -43.55 48.43
C GLU A 115 -28.01 -43.50 49.09
N LYS A 116 -26.97 -43.83 48.33
CA LYS A 116 -25.56 -43.79 48.72
C LYS A 116 -25.17 -42.41 49.22
N GLU A 117 -25.46 -41.38 48.42
CA GLU A 117 -25.12 -40.00 48.72
C GLU A 117 -25.93 -39.42 49.85
N ALA A 118 -27.25 -39.64 49.87
CA ALA A 118 -28.09 -39.15 50.97
C ALA A 118 -27.66 -39.76 52.31
N THR A 119 -27.34 -41.06 52.33
CA THR A 119 -26.87 -41.76 53.53
C THR A 119 -25.48 -41.28 53.95
N ALA A 120 -24.52 -41.20 53.03
CA ALA A 120 -23.16 -40.74 53.33
C ALA A 120 -23.14 -39.28 53.80
N LEU A 121 -23.91 -38.39 53.19
CA LEU A 121 -23.97 -37.00 53.62
C LEU A 121 -24.60 -36.83 55.01
N THR A 122 -25.62 -37.62 55.32
CA THR A 122 -26.29 -37.58 56.63
C THR A 122 -25.35 -38.06 57.75
N TYR A 123 -24.60 -39.14 57.53
CA TYR A 123 -23.82 -39.79 58.59
C TYR A 123 -22.31 -39.54 58.57
N PHE A 124 -21.69 -39.26 57.42
CA PHE A 124 -20.25 -38.97 57.35
C PHE A 124 -19.92 -37.49 57.38
N ASN A 125 -20.80 -36.67 56.80
CA ASN A 125 -20.67 -35.22 56.75
C ASN A 125 -21.59 -34.52 57.76
N GLU A 126 -22.40 -35.28 58.51
CA GLU A 126 -23.32 -34.79 59.55
C GLU A 126 -24.30 -33.70 59.04
N CYS A 127 -24.63 -33.72 57.75
CA CYS A 127 -25.53 -32.75 57.13
C CYS A 127 -26.98 -32.98 57.61
N SER A 128 -27.72 -31.89 57.83
CA SER A 128 -29.17 -31.98 58.06
C SER A 128 -29.90 -32.44 56.79
N PHE A 129 -31.12 -33.00 56.92
CA PHE A 129 -31.89 -33.42 55.74
C PHE A 129 -32.17 -32.25 54.77
N GLU A 130 -32.31 -31.02 55.27
CA GLU A 130 -32.44 -29.80 54.46
C GLU A 130 -31.14 -29.44 53.71
N GLU A 131 -29.98 -29.66 54.32
CA GLU A 131 -28.68 -29.48 53.67
C GLU A 131 -28.44 -30.52 52.59
N VAL A 132 -28.74 -31.79 52.89
CA VAL A 132 -28.66 -32.88 51.91
C VAL A 132 -29.59 -32.60 50.72
N GLY A 133 -30.82 -32.17 50.98
CA GLY A 133 -31.79 -31.81 49.94
C GLY A 133 -31.29 -30.67 49.04
N ARG A 134 -30.61 -29.67 49.61
CA ARG A 134 -29.97 -28.58 48.84
C ARG A 134 -28.76 -29.06 48.03
N ILE A 135 -27.91 -29.91 48.60
CA ILE A 135 -26.69 -30.41 47.95
C ILE A 135 -27.03 -31.34 46.77
N LEU A 136 -28.04 -32.21 46.95
CA LEU A 136 -28.47 -33.19 45.96
C LEU A 136 -29.62 -32.71 45.05
N GLU A 137 -30.14 -31.50 45.30
CA GLU A 137 -31.25 -30.88 44.58
C GLU A 137 -32.55 -31.72 44.60
N VAL A 138 -32.91 -32.24 45.77
CA VAL A 138 -34.13 -33.06 45.99
C VAL A 138 -34.92 -32.60 47.23
N SER A 139 -36.21 -32.99 47.34
CA SER A 139 -37.03 -32.64 48.51
C SER A 139 -36.60 -33.36 49.79
N VAL A 140 -36.89 -32.80 50.96
CA VAL A 140 -36.57 -33.41 52.26
C VAL A 140 -37.21 -34.79 52.42
N GLU A 141 -38.44 -34.97 51.91
CA GLU A 141 -39.12 -36.27 51.92
C GLU A 141 -38.39 -37.29 51.07
N LYS A 142 -37.85 -36.87 49.91
CA LYS A 142 -37.03 -37.73 49.06
C LYS A 142 -35.72 -38.09 49.73
N VAL A 143 -35.07 -37.15 50.43
CA VAL A 143 -33.88 -37.44 51.26
C VAL A 143 -34.21 -38.50 52.30
N LYS A 144 -35.24 -38.29 53.12
CA LYS A 144 -35.66 -39.26 54.16
C LYS A 144 -35.95 -40.64 53.56
N SER A 145 -36.64 -40.70 52.42
CA SER A 145 -36.90 -41.96 51.71
C SER A 145 -35.62 -42.64 51.22
N CYS A 146 -34.66 -41.88 50.66
CA CYS A 146 -33.37 -42.39 50.20
C CYS A 146 -32.48 -42.87 51.35
N VAL A 147 -32.45 -42.15 52.47
CA VAL A 147 -31.70 -42.56 53.68
C VAL A 147 -32.31 -43.83 54.28
N PHE A 148 -33.65 -43.87 54.41
CA PHE A 148 -34.35 -45.06 54.92
C PHE A 148 -34.08 -46.29 54.03
N SER A 149 -34.22 -46.14 52.71
CA SER A 149 -33.94 -47.21 51.74
C SER A 149 -32.47 -47.64 51.78
N GLY A 150 -31.55 -46.68 51.85
CA GLY A 150 -30.10 -46.92 51.95
C GLY A 150 -29.75 -47.74 53.18
N ILE A 151 -30.22 -47.34 54.37
CA ILE A 151 -30.00 -48.08 55.62
C ILE A 151 -30.58 -49.50 55.52
N ARG A 152 -31.78 -49.66 54.96
CA ARG A 152 -32.40 -50.98 54.80
C ARG A 152 -31.58 -51.91 53.90
N LYS A 153 -31.07 -51.41 52.77
CA LYS A 153 -30.20 -52.17 51.87
C LYS A 153 -28.84 -52.48 52.51
N LEU A 154 -28.25 -51.52 53.23
CA LEU A 154 -27.01 -51.75 53.98
C LEU A 154 -27.19 -52.81 55.05
N ARG A 155 -28.35 -52.88 55.70
CA ARG A 155 -28.67 -53.93 56.68
C ARG A 155 -28.56 -55.33 56.08
N GLU A 156 -29.09 -55.52 54.88
CA GLU A 156 -29.05 -56.78 54.15
C GLU A 156 -27.60 -57.16 53.79
N GLU A 157 -26.83 -56.20 53.25
CA GLU A 157 -25.43 -56.41 52.85
C GLU A 157 -24.50 -56.66 54.05
N LEU A 158 -24.77 -56.06 55.21
CA LEU A 158 -24.00 -56.23 56.44
C LEU A 158 -24.37 -57.50 57.23
N GLY A 159 -25.41 -58.23 56.80
CA GLY A 159 -25.81 -59.49 57.41
C GLY A 159 -26.62 -59.36 58.72
N TYR A 160 -27.22 -58.21 58.99
CA TYR A 160 -28.06 -57.99 60.17
C TYR A 160 -29.49 -58.58 60.05
N GLY A 161 -29.81 -59.23 58.93
CA GLY A 161 -31.07 -59.94 58.69
C GLY A 161 -32.13 -59.13 57.92
N SER A 162 -33.12 -59.83 57.38
CA SER A 162 -34.28 -59.26 56.67
C SER A 162 -35.53 -59.33 57.56
N PHE A 163 -35.72 -58.30 58.38
CA PHE A 163 -36.96 -58.11 59.13
C PHE A 163 -37.91 -57.21 58.33
N GLU A 164 -39.19 -57.52 58.34
CA GLU A 164 -40.24 -56.67 57.74
C GLU A 164 -41.13 -56.14 58.86
N GLY A 165 -40.89 -54.88 59.24
CA GLY A 165 -41.81 -54.14 60.10
C GLY A 165 -43.12 -53.78 59.39
N CYS A 166 -44.06 -53.24 60.15
CA CYS A 166 -45.32 -52.70 59.62
C CYS A 166 -45.04 -51.46 58.75
N PRO A 167 -45.41 -51.46 57.44
CA PRO A 167 -45.07 -50.40 56.51
C PRO A 167 -45.53 -49.00 56.93
N GLU A 168 -46.68 -48.88 57.59
CA GLU A 168 -47.21 -47.60 58.07
C GLU A 168 -46.28 -46.90 59.09
N TYR A 169 -45.40 -47.65 59.77
CA TYR A 169 -44.51 -47.12 60.80
C TYR A 169 -43.07 -46.87 60.32
N HIS A 170 -42.69 -47.32 59.13
CA HIS A 170 -41.33 -47.09 58.59
C HIS A 170 -40.95 -45.60 58.51
N LYS A 171 -41.92 -44.74 58.17
CA LYS A 171 -41.72 -43.28 58.10
C LYS A 171 -41.25 -42.66 59.41
N HIS A 172 -41.50 -43.33 60.53
CA HIS A 172 -41.18 -42.84 61.88
C HIS A 172 -39.74 -43.17 62.31
N TYR A 173 -39.03 -44.08 61.64
CA TYR A 173 -37.75 -44.62 62.12
C TYR A 173 -36.66 -43.55 62.20
N LEU A 174 -36.49 -42.77 61.12
CA LEU A 174 -35.47 -41.72 61.06
C LEU A 174 -35.73 -40.60 62.07
N ASP A 175 -36.98 -40.16 62.19
CA ASP A 175 -37.35 -39.09 63.12
C ASP A 175 -37.29 -39.54 64.59
N TYR A 176 -37.57 -40.82 64.86
CA TYR A 176 -37.44 -41.41 66.19
C TYR A 176 -35.98 -41.51 66.63
N LEU A 177 -35.11 -42.08 65.78
CA LEU A 177 -33.68 -42.23 66.07
C LEU A 177 -32.96 -40.87 66.09
N GLY A 178 -33.35 -39.95 65.21
CA GLY A 178 -32.85 -38.57 65.17
C GLY A 178 -33.37 -37.67 66.30
N ARG A 179 -34.32 -38.14 67.12
CA ARG A 179 -34.97 -37.38 68.20
C ARG A 179 -35.68 -36.10 67.72
N THR A 180 -36.17 -36.10 66.49
CA THR A 180 -36.89 -35.00 65.85
C THR A 180 -38.41 -35.20 65.82
N MET A 181 -38.89 -36.39 66.21
CA MET A 181 -40.30 -36.73 66.28
C MET A 181 -41.05 -35.94 67.35
N ASP A 182 -42.28 -35.52 67.03
CA ASP A 182 -43.13 -34.84 68.01
C ASP A 182 -43.59 -35.78 69.14
N ARG A 183 -44.05 -35.20 70.24
CA ARG A 183 -44.38 -35.99 71.44
C ARG A 183 -45.60 -36.91 71.24
N PRO A 184 -46.73 -36.47 70.64
CA PRO A 184 -47.87 -37.34 70.38
C PRO A 184 -47.55 -38.53 69.47
N GLU A 185 -46.89 -38.30 68.33
CA GLU A 185 -46.50 -39.34 67.38
C GLU A 185 -45.50 -40.32 68.00
N LYS A 186 -44.57 -39.82 68.81
CA LYS A 186 -43.62 -40.67 69.54
C LYS A 186 -44.31 -41.64 70.50
N VAL A 187 -45.30 -41.17 71.26
CA VAL A 187 -46.04 -42.04 72.19
C VAL A 187 -46.82 -43.10 71.41
N GLU A 188 -47.47 -42.74 70.31
CA GLU A 188 -48.19 -43.68 69.45
C GLU A 188 -47.26 -44.75 68.87
N PHE A 189 -46.10 -44.34 68.37
CA PHE A 189 -45.09 -45.24 67.82
C PHE A 189 -44.50 -46.18 68.89
N GLU A 190 -44.15 -45.67 70.08
CA GLU A 190 -43.64 -46.48 71.19
C GLU A 190 -44.67 -47.50 71.69
N MET A 191 -45.96 -47.14 71.73
CA MET A 191 -47.03 -48.09 72.03
C MET A 191 -47.09 -49.23 71.00
N HIS A 192 -46.90 -48.95 69.72
CA HIS A 192 -46.85 -49.97 68.68
C HIS A 192 -45.62 -50.86 68.82
N ILE A 193 -44.42 -50.28 68.98
CA ILE A 193 -43.16 -51.02 69.18
C ILE A 193 -43.25 -51.99 70.36
N TYR A 194 -43.90 -51.59 71.46
CA TYR A 194 -44.09 -52.46 72.63
C TYR A 194 -44.94 -53.71 72.33
N HIS A 195 -45.85 -53.64 71.35
CA HIS A 195 -46.81 -54.72 71.04
C HIS A 195 -46.52 -55.50 69.74
N CYS A 196 -45.62 -55.04 68.86
CA CYS A 196 -45.23 -55.74 67.61
C CYS A 196 -43.75 -56.11 67.65
N GLN A 197 -43.48 -57.40 67.89
CA GLN A 197 -42.14 -57.99 67.85
C GLN A 197 -41.46 -57.76 66.48
N CYS A 198 -42.23 -57.82 65.40
CA CYS A 198 -41.84 -57.46 64.04
C CYS A 198 -41.12 -56.10 63.95
N CYS A 199 -41.76 -55.03 64.42
CA CYS A 199 -41.22 -53.68 64.38
C CYS A 199 -40.12 -53.46 65.42
N GLN A 200 -40.15 -54.20 66.53
CA GLN A 200 -39.07 -54.15 67.52
C GLN A 200 -37.75 -54.68 66.93
N GLU A 201 -37.80 -55.82 66.24
CA GLU A 201 -36.63 -56.43 65.56
C GLU A 201 -36.18 -55.59 64.34
N ASP A 202 -37.14 -55.09 63.55
CA ASP A 202 -36.87 -54.22 62.40
C ASP A 202 -36.21 -52.90 62.82
N LEU A 203 -36.75 -52.19 63.83
CA LEU A 203 -36.18 -50.96 64.36
C LEU A 203 -34.82 -51.18 65.03
N ALA A 204 -34.65 -52.27 65.79
CA ALA A 204 -33.37 -52.59 66.43
C ALA A 204 -32.27 -52.83 65.40
N SER A 205 -32.55 -53.65 64.38
CA SER A 205 -31.59 -53.89 63.30
C SER A 205 -31.30 -52.65 62.45
N PHE A 206 -32.29 -51.78 62.24
CA PHE A 206 -32.11 -50.48 61.59
C PHE A 206 -31.20 -49.56 62.43
N GLN A 207 -31.37 -49.55 63.76
CA GLN A 207 -30.53 -48.79 64.67
C GLN A 207 -29.07 -49.27 64.69
N GLU A 208 -28.81 -50.58 64.62
CA GLU A 208 -27.45 -51.14 64.54
C GLU A 208 -26.70 -50.64 63.30
N VAL A 209 -27.38 -50.56 62.15
CA VAL A 209 -26.80 -49.99 60.92
C VAL A 209 -26.52 -48.50 61.10
N VAL A 210 -27.44 -47.74 61.69
CA VAL A 210 -27.24 -46.30 61.97
C VAL A 210 -26.02 -46.08 62.88
N LEU A 211 -25.84 -46.88 63.93
CA LEU A 211 -24.67 -46.81 64.81
C LEU A 211 -23.38 -47.16 64.08
N THR A 212 -23.42 -48.17 63.22
CA THR A 212 -22.29 -48.57 62.37
C THR A 212 -21.89 -47.45 61.40
N LEU A 213 -22.86 -46.75 60.82
CA LEU A 213 -22.64 -45.61 59.93
C LEU A 213 -22.01 -44.41 60.66
N ALA A 214 -22.49 -44.10 61.88
CA ALA A 214 -21.98 -43.00 62.68
C ALA A 214 -20.51 -43.21 63.10
N GLY A 215 -20.09 -44.46 63.35
CA GLY A 215 -18.70 -44.78 63.70
C GLY A 215 -17.74 -44.92 62.51
N MET A 216 -18.24 -44.86 61.26
CA MET A 216 -17.42 -45.17 60.08
C MET A 216 -16.32 -44.13 59.82
N THR A 217 -16.59 -42.85 60.06
CA THR A 217 -15.61 -41.76 59.85
C THR A 217 -14.41 -41.87 60.80
N GLU A 218 -14.65 -42.35 62.02
CA GLU A 218 -13.62 -42.59 63.02
C GLU A 218 -12.82 -43.88 62.74
N ALA A 219 -13.45 -44.89 62.15
CA ALA A 219 -12.82 -46.16 61.79
C ALA A 219 -11.90 -46.07 60.55
N LEU A 220 -12.09 -45.07 59.69
CA LEU A 220 -11.28 -44.91 58.47
C LEU A 220 -10.00 -44.12 58.74
N GLU A 221 -8.85 -44.81 58.71
CA GLU A 221 -7.55 -44.14 58.77
C GLU A 221 -7.23 -43.39 57.46
N VAL A 222 -7.09 -42.06 57.55
CA VAL A 222 -6.64 -41.23 56.41
C VAL A 222 -5.13 -41.40 56.22
N PRO A 223 -4.64 -41.84 55.05
CA PRO A 223 -3.21 -42.08 54.85
C PRO A 223 -2.35 -40.83 55.05
N ALA A 224 -1.26 -40.97 55.81
CA ALA A 224 -0.41 -39.87 56.27
C ALA A 224 0.21 -38.99 55.16
N GLY A 225 0.18 -39.44 53.90
CA GLY A 225 0.69 -38.70 52.74
C GLY A 225 -0.36 -38.14 51.78
N LEU A 226 -1.66 -38.35 52.02
CA LEU A 226 -2.75 -37.85 51.13
C LEU A 226 -2.61 -36.34 50.91
N ILE A 227 -2.49 -35.61 52.00
CA ILE A 227 -2.47 -34.14 52.01
C ILE A 227 -1.24 -33.59 51.28
N GLU A 228 -0.07 -34.15 51.54
CA GLU A 228 1.18 -33.68 50.94
C GLU A 228 1.18 -33.88 49.42
N ARG A 229 0.63 -35.02 48.95
CA ARG A 229 0.50 -35.29 47.50
C ARG A 229 -0.50 -34.37 46.82
N VAL A 230 -1.63 -34.09 47.45
CA VAL A 230 -2.61 -33.10 46.94
C VAL A 230 -1.96 -31.71 46.87
N LYS A 231 -1.24 -31.29 47.93
CA LYS A 231 -0.53 -30.01 47.96
C LYS A 231 0.52 -29.91 46.85
N SER A 232 1.35 -30.94 46.66
CA SER A 232 2.33 -30.99 45.58
C SER A 232 1.70 -30.86 44.18
N LYS A 233 0.56 -31.53 43.93
CA LYS A 233 -0.17 -31.42 42.65
C LYS A 233 -0.68 -29.99 42.39
N VAL A 234 -1.13 -29.30 43.44
CA VAL A 234 -1.58 -27.91 43.36
C VAL A 234 -0.42 -26.95 43.05
N GLU A 235 0.69 -27.06 43.78
CA GLU A 235 1.87 -26.20 43.62
C GLU A 235 2.54 -26.34 42.24
N GLU A 236 2.67 -27.58 41.71
CA GLU A 236 3.27 -27.84 40.40
C GLU A 236 2.50 -27.13 39.27
N ARG A 237 1.16 -27.13 39.35
CA ARG A 237 0.30 -26.44 38.39
C ARG A 237 0.50 -24.93 38.42
N GLU A 238 0.62 -24.33 39.60
CA GLU A 238 0.83 -22.89 39.76
C GLU A 238 2.16 -22.45 39.15
N ALA A 239 3.23 -23.19 39.45
CA ALA A 239 4.57 -22.94 38.89
C ALA A 239 4.56 -23.02 37.35
N ARG A 240 3.88 -24.02 36.77
CA ARG A 240 3.74 -24.16 35.31
C ARG A 240 2.96 -22.99 34.69
N ARG A 241 1.92 -22.49 35.35
CA ARG A 241 1.12 -21.33 34.90
C ARG A 241 1.95 -20.05 34.89
N GLN A 242 2.76 -19.82 35.91
CA GLN A 242 3.63 -18.64 35.99
C GLN A 242 4.72 -18.66 34.91
N ARG A 243 5.38 -19.80 34.67
CA ARG A 243 6.39 -19.96 33.60
C ARG A 243 5.83 -19.66 32.20
N LYS A 244 4.63 -20.16 31.87
CA LYS A 244 3.97 -19.88 30.58
C LYS A 244 3.66 -18.39 30.39
N LYS A 245 3.21 -17.69 31.45
CA LYS A 245 2.97 -16.23 31.39
C LYS A 245 4.26 -15.45 31.15
N LYS A 246 5.37 -15.82 31.79
CA LYS A 246 6.68 -15.16 31.61
C LYS A 246 7.20 -15.30 30.18
N LYS A 247 7.10 -16.51 29.60
CA LYS A 247 7.50 -16.78 28.20
C LYS A 247 6.67 -15.97 27.19
N ARG A 248 5.35 -15.89 27.38
CA ARG A 248 4.45 -15.13 26.47
C ARG A 248 4.71 -13.62 26.51
N LYS A 249 5.04 -13.05 27.67
CA LYS A 249 5.42 -11.63 27.80
C LYS A 249 6.74 -11.31 27.10
N SER A 250 7.74 -12.20 27.19
CA SER A 250 9.03 -11.99 26.53
C SER A 250 8.90 -11.93 25.00
N ILE A 251 8.08 -12.82 24.42
CA ILE A 251 7.85 -12.84 22.96
C ILE A 251 7.16 -11.55 22.49
N TRP A 252 6.16 -11.08 23.23
CA TRP A 252 5.44 -9.85 22.89
C TRP A 252 6.33 -8.59 22.96
N LEU A 253 7.25 -8.53 23.93
CA LEU A 253 8.22 -7.43 24.03
C LEU A 253 9.22 -7.43 22.87
N SER A 254 9.69 -8.61 22.44
CA SER A 254 10.59 -8.72 21.28
C SER A 254 9.92 -8.28 19.98
N ILE A 255 8.65 -8.67 19.75
CA ILE A 255 7.89 -8.27 18.55
C ILE A 255 7.66 -6.76 18.55
N ALA A 256 7.29 -6.17 19.68
CA ALA A 256 7.09 -4.72 19.80
C ALA A 256 8.38 -3.94 19.52
N GLY A 257 9.53 -4.43 19.97
CA GLY A 257 10.84 -3.82 19.70
C GLY A 257 11.21 -3.82 18.21
N VAL A 258 11.02 -4.95 17.52
CA VAL A 258 11.27 -5.05 16.07
C VAL A 258 10.34 -4.13 15.29
N PHE A 259 9.06 -4.10 15.64
CA PHE A 259 8.09 -3.22 14.98
C PHE A 259 8.43 -1.74 15.17
N ALA A 260 8.80 -1.34 16.39
CA ALA A 260 9.26 0.03 16.66
C ALA A 260 10.52 0.40 15.87
N MET A 261 11.45 -0.53 15.68
CA MET A 261 12.65 -0.32 14.88
C MET A 261 12.33 -0.15 13.39
N VAL A 262 11.45 -0.98 12.82
CA VAL A 262 11.00 -0.86 11.42
C VAL A 262 10.27 0.45 11.17
N VAL A 263 9.37 0.85 12.08
CA VAL A 263 8.67 2.15 11.99
C VAL A 263 9.66 3.31 12.09
N SER A 264 10.65 3.22 12.97
CA SER A 264 11.66 4.28 13.11
C SER A 264 12.55 4.38 11.86
N ILE A 265 12.99 3.25 11.29
CA ILE A 265 13.79 3.23 10.05
C ILE A 265 12.98 3.81 8.89
N GLY A 266 11.76 3.32 8.67
CA GLY A 266 10.94 3.79 7.55
C GLY A 266 10.53 5.26 7.66
N PHE A 267 10.42 5.81 8.87
CA PHE A 267 10.18 7.25 9.08
C PHE A 267 11.45 8.09 8.84
N VAL A 268 12.62 7.64 9.30
CA VAL A 268 13.89 8.37 9.14
C VAL A 268 14.39 8.36 7.70
N THR A 269 14.18 7.28 6.95
CA THR A 269 14.70 7.15 5.58
C THR A 269 13.69 7.54 4.49
N GLY A 270 12.50 8.02 4.85
CA GLY A 270 11.41 8.20 3.86
C GLY A 270 10.93 6.88 3.23
N GLY A 271 11.27 5.72 3.81
CA GLY A 271 10.95 4.42 3.22
C GLY A 271 9.43 4.17 3.09
N PHE A 272 8.63 4.79 3.97
CA PHE A 272 7.17 4.70 3.88
C PHE A 272 6.57 5.58 2.79
N SER A 273 7.12 6.77 2.52
CA SER A 273 6.67 7.61 1.40
C SER A 273 7.03 6.95 0.07
N SER A 274 8.25 6.44 -0.05
CA SER A 274 8.69 5.71 -1.24
C SER A 274 7.80 4.51 -1.59
N LEU A 275 7.47 3.67 -0.60
CA LEU A 275 6.56 2.52 -0.76
C LEU A 275 5.12 2.95 -1.04
N TYR A 276 4.64 4.01 -0.39
CA TYR A 276 3.30 4.54 -0.60
C TYR A 276 3.12 4.97 -2.06
N TYR A 277 4.02 5.81 -2.58
CA TYR A 277 3.95 6.29 -3.97
C TYR A 277 4.24 5.21 -5.00
N ALA A 278 5.08 4.21 -4.69
CA ALA A 278 5.25 3.03 -5.55
C ALA A 278 3.93 2.28 -5.79
N TRP A 279 2.99 2.35 -4.85
CA TRP A 279 1.70 1.67 -4.95
C TRP A 279 0.57 2.60 -5.40
N THR A 280 0.62 3.90 -5.09
CA THR A 280 -0.49 4.82 -5.37
C THR A 280 -0.29 5.72 -6.57
N GLU A 281 0.92 5.83 -7.12
CA GLU A 281 1.22 6.73 -8.25
C GLU A 281 1.61 5.95 -9.50
N GLU A 282 0.77 6.09 -10.54
CA GLU A 282 0.93 5.41 -11.82
C GLU A 282 1.87 6.18 -12.76
N ASP A 283 1.80 7.52 -12.72
CA ASP A 283 2.66 8.40 -13.51
C ASP A 283 4.11 8.24 -13.07
N GLU A 284 4.96 7.75 -13.97
CA GLU A 284 6.36 7.42 -13.65
C GLU A 284 7.19 8.65 -13.28
N GLN A 285 6.96 9.78 -13.95
CA GLN A 285 7.68 11.03 -13.70
C GLN A 285 7.26 11.62 -12.35
N LEU A 286 5.95 11.72 -12.10
CA LEU A 286 5.42 12.20 -10.83
C LEU A 286 5.81 11.26 -9.66
N ARG A 287 5.78 9.96 -9.88
CA ARG A 287 6.20 8.97 -8.87
C ARG A 287 7.65 9.18 -8.48
N ALA A 288 8.57 9.32 -9.44
CA ALA A 288 9.98 9.54 -9.14
C ALA A 288 10.18 10.82 -8.31
N ILE A 289 9.52 11.90 -8.68
CA ILE A 289 9.52 13.17 -7.93
C ILE A 289 9.06 12.97 -6.48
N LEU A 290 7.91 12.32 -6.27
CA LEU A 290 7.31 12.14 -4.96
C LEU A 290 8.09 11.16 -4.08
N GLN A 291 8.72 10.13 -4.67
CA GLN A 291 9.57 9.18 -3.94
C GLN A 291 10.87 9.79 -3.42
N HIS A 292 11.33 10.88 -4.04
CA HIS A 292 12.53 11.60 -3.66
C HIS A 292 12.25 12.90 -2.88
N ASP A 293 11.01 13.11 -2.42
CA ASP A 293 10.57 14.29 -1.67
C ASP A 293 10.85 15.63 -2.40
N LEU A 294 10.81 15.63 -3.75
CA LEU A 294 11.06 16.83 -4.58
C LEU A 294 9.79 17.64 -4.89
N GLY A 295 8.63 17.12 -4.51
CA GLY A 295 7.33 17.77 -4.61
C GLY A 295 6.37 17.20 -3.58
N GLU A 296 5.23 17.84 -3.40
CA GLU A 296 4.19 17.41 -2.45
C GLU A 296 2.89 17.08 -3.17
N ARG A 297 2.14 16.10 -2.66
CA ARG A 297 0.80 15.80 -3.17
C ARG A 297 -0.18 16.88 -2.68
N LEU A 298 -0.81 17.58 -3.60
CA LEU A 298 -1.64 18.75 -3.29
C LEU A 298 -3.15 18.46 -3.35
N ASN A 299 -3.61 17.59 -4.27
CA ASN A 299 -5.03 17.27 -4.51
C ASN A 299 -5.95 18.52 -4.47
N LEU A 300 -5.55 19.61 -5.14
CA LEU A 300 -6.37 20.82 -5.19
C LEU A 300 -7.38 20.65 -6.31
N GLU A 301 -8.67 20.71 -5.99
CA GLU A 301 -9.75 20.46 -6.93
C GLU A 301 -10.56 21.73 -7.18
N ALA A 302 -10.89 21.98 -8.45
CA ALA A 302 -11.87 22.98 -8.85
C ALA A 302 -12.75 22.40 -9.96
N GLU A 303 -14.04 22.74 -9.96
CA GLU A 303 -14.99 22.28 -10.97
C GLU A 303 -15.75 23.49 -11.54
N SER A 304 -15.90 23.50 -12.87
CA SER A 304 -16.63 24.53 -13.59
C SER A 304 -17.23 23.91 -14.85
N ASN A 305 -18.49 24.22 -15.15
CA ASN A 305 -19.19 23.77 -16.36
C ASN A 305 -19.08 22.25 -16.66
N GLY A 306 -19.16 21.41 -15.63
CA GLY A 306 -19.11 19.95 -15.80
C GLY A 306 -17.71 19.40 -16.08
N VAL A 307 -16.66 20.18 -15.83
CA VAL A 307 -15.27 19.72 -15.95
C VAL A 307 -14.55 20.00 -14.63
N LYS A 308 -13.97 18.94 -14.05
CA LYS A 308 -13.21 18.97 -12.80
C LYS A 308 -11.72 18.93 -13.12
N ILE A 309 -10.96 19.84 -12.52
CA ILE A 309 -9.51 19.88 -12.61
C ILE A 309 -8.93 19.60 -11.21
N THR A 310 -8.00 18.66 -11.15
CA THR A 310 -7.27 18.28 -9.93
C THR A 310 -5.79 18.56 -10.13
N ILE A 311 -5.21 19.50 -9.37
CA ILE A 311 -3.76 19.69 -9.29
C ILE A 311 -3.19 18.62 -8.35
N ARG A 312 -2.40 17.71 -8.91
CA ARG A 312 -1.86 16.55 -8.19
C ARG A 312 -0.59 16.91 -7.42
N SER A 313 0.31 17.68 -8.05
CA SER A 313 1.60 18.07 -7.48
C SER A 313 2.22 19.23 -8.26
N VAL A 314 3.25 19.85 -7.68
CA VAL A 314 4.11 20.84 -8.34
C VAL A 314 5.58 20.55 -8.02
N VAL A 315 6.45 20.76 -9.00
CA VAL A 315 7.91 20.77 -8.83
C VAL A 315 8.46 22.03 -9.44
N ALA A 316 9.13 22.84 -8.63
CA ALA A 316 9.80 24.06 -9.08
C ALA A 316 11.30 23.90 -8.91
N ASP A 317 12.09 24.22 -9.94
CA ASP A 317 13.55 24.26 -9.86
C ASP A 317 14.13 25.51 -10.55
N ASP A 318 15.45 25.52 -10.81
CA ASP A 318 16.11 26.67 -11.45
C ASP A 318 15.84 26.78 -12.96
N VAL A 319 15.26 25.74 -13.56
CA VAL A 319 15.02 25.62 -15.00
C VAL A 319 13.56 25.91 -15.33
N GLN A 320 12.61 25.30 -14.62
CA GLN A 320 11.18 25.44 -14.87
C GLN A 320 10.34 25.06 -13.64
N THR A 321 9.03 25.25 -13.75
CA THR A 321 8.05 24.77 -12.77
C THR A 321 7.04 23.86 -13.43
N LEU A 322 7.06 22.57 -13.09
CA LEU A 322 6.10 21.58 -13.60
C LEU A 322 4.90 21.47 -12.66
N VAL A 323 3.69 21.65 -13.22
CA VAL A 323 2.42 21.40 -12.52
C VAL A 323 1.79 20.15 -13.11
N PHE A 324 1.60 19.13 -12.27
CA PHE A 324 0.95 17.88 -12.64
C PHE A 324 -0.54 17.98 -12.33
N TYR A 325 -1.38 17.66 -13.31
CA TYR A 325 -2.82 17.81 -13.19
C TYR A 325 -3.59 16.61 -13.78
N GLU A 326 -4.84 16.49 -13.37
CA GLU A 326 -5.83 15.60 -13.94
C GLU A 326 -7.08 16.41 -14.28
N ILE A 327 -7.67 16.17 -15.45
CA ILE A 327 -8.90 16.81 -15.90
C ILE A 327 -9.90 15.70 -16.20
N GLU A 328 -11.07 15.79 -15.59
CA GLU A 328 -12.20 14.88 -15.76
C GLU A 328 -13.40 15.67 -16.32
N ASP A 329 -13.92 15.25 -17.48
CA ASP A 329 -15.26 15.66 -17.92
C ASP A 329 -16.30 14.82 -17.17
N THR A 330 -17.12 15.47 -16.34
CA THR A 330 -18.09 14.80 -15.46
C THR A 330 -19.44 14.59 -16.14
N GLU A 331 -19.66 15.22 -17.30
CA GLU A 331 -20.94 15.17 -18.03
C GLU A 331 -20.86 14.36 -19.33
N LYS A 332 -19.70 14.34 -19.99
CA LYS A 332 -19.49 13.71 -21.30
C LYS A 332 -18.18 12.94 -21.34
N ASP A 333 -18.00 12.16 -22.41
CA ASP A 333 -16.76 11.42 -22.65
C ASP A 333 -15.71 12.27 -23.39
N ASN A 334 -15.52 13.55 -23.07
CA ASN A 334 -14.47 14.35 -23.70
C ASN A 334 -13.17 14.31 -22.90
N ARG A 335 -12.03 14.50 -23.57
CA ARG A 335 -10.72 14.69 -22.94
C ARG A 335 -10.26 16.11 -23.17
N TYR A 336 -9.73 16.73 -22.12
CA TYR A 336 -9.30 18.11 -22.13
C TYR A 336 -7.88 18.23 -21.60
N MET A 337 -7.09 19.16 -22.14
CA MET A 337 -5.75 19.51 -21.66
C MET A 337 -5.60 21.01 -21.47
N MET A 338 -4.68 21.40 -20.57
CA MET A 338 -4.28 22.80 -20.45
C MET A 338 -3.34 23.16 -21.61
N ASN A 339 -3.48 24.38 -22.13
CA ASN A 339 -2.53 24.96 -23.08
C ASN A 339 -1.84 26.15 -22.43
N ALA A 340 -0.50 26.12 -22.38
CA ALA A 340 0.31 27.18 -21.77
C ALA A 340 0.20 28.54 -22.49
N HIS A 341 -0.10 28.55 -23.79
CA HIS A 341 -0.30 29.77 -24.56
C HIS A 341 -1.73 30.29 -24.49
N GLU A 342 -2.69 29.43 -24.13
CA GLU A 342 -4.10 29.73 -24.27
C GLU A 342 -4.92 29.15 -23.10
N GLY A 343 -5.30 30.03 -22.17
CA GLY A 343 -6.29 29.72 -21.12
C GLY A 343 -5.74 29.62 -19.71
N VAL A 344 -4.44 29.39 -19.53
CA VAL A 344 -3.79 29.43 -18.21
C VAL A 344 -3.20 30.81 -17.94
N HIS A 345 -3.47 31.37 -16.76
CA HIS A 345 -2.97 32.67 -16.31
C HIS A 345 -2.45 32.58 -14.87
N ILE A 346 -1.27 33.13 -14.61
CA ILE A 346 -0.70 33.24 -13.27
C ILE A 346 -0.87 34.66 -12.76
N GLU A 347 -1.74 34.88 -11.77
CA GLU A 347 -2.09 36.23 -11.29
C GLU A 347 -0.89 36.96 -10.69
N ASN A 348 -0.08 36.23 -9.92
CA ASN A 348 1.07 36.74 -9.19
C ASN A 348 2.39 36.42 -9.89
N GLU A 349 2.38 36.27 -11.21
CA GLU A 349 3.58 35.94 -12.02
C GLU A 349 4.77 36.86 -11.69
N TYR A 350 4.52 38.15 -11.54
CA TYR A 350 5.53 39.17 -11.22
C TYR A 350 6.22 38.96 -9.87
N ASP A 351 5.53 38.32 -8.92
CA ASP A 351 6.01 38.15 -7.55
C ASP A 351 6.78 36.84 -7.38
N VAL A 352 6.44 35.79 -8.15
CA VAL A 352 6.94 34.43 -7.92
C VAL A 352 7.75 33.84 -9.08
N MET A 353 7.62 34.36 -10.30
CA MET A 353 8.30 33.79 -11.49
C MET A 353 9.48 34.64 -11.96
N ARG A 354 10.48 34.00 -12.56
CA ARG A 354 11.58 34.65 -13.28
C ARG A 354 11.18 34.93 -14.72
N ARG A 355 11.22 36.20 -15.10
CA ARG A 355 10.80 36.67 -16.44
C ARG A 355 11.95 37.19 -17.29
N ASP A 356 13.16 37.21 -16.73
CA ASP A 356 14.42 37.42 -17.45
C ASP A 356 14.82 36.19 -18.28
N VAL A 357 14.05 35.11 -18.16
CA VAL A 357 14.32 33.81 -18.77
C VAL A 357 13.17 33.48 -19.72
N GLN A 358 13.46 33.29 -21.01
CA GLN A 358 12.46 32.95 -22.03
C GLN A 358 12.34 31.44 -22.29
N TYR A 359 12.71 30.59 -21.32
CA TYR A 359 12.56 29.14 -21.50
C TYR A 359 11.12 28.74 -21.18
N MET A 360 10.31 28.55 -22.21
CA MET A 360 9.13 27.71 -22.11
C MET A 360 9.51 26.39 -22.78
N PHE A 361 9.88 25.39 -21.98
CA PHE A 361 10.02 24.03 -22.49
C PHE A 361 8.61 23.60 -22.88
N TYR A 362 8.41 23.39 -24.18
CA TYR A 362 7.17 22.82 -24.66
C TYR A 362 7.06 21.44 -24.00
N SER A 363 6.04 21.23 -23.19
CA SER A 363 5.71 19.90 -22.70
C SER A 363 4.75 19.32 -23.74
N PRO A 364 5.23 18.58 -24.77
CA PRO A 364 4.32 17.81 -25.59
C PRO A 364 3.56 16.84 -24.66
N PRO A 365 2.33 16.45 -25.01
CA PRO A 365 1.67 15.35 -24.32
C PRO A 365 2.58 14.13 -24.41
N VAL A 366 3.10 13.70 -23.27
CA VAL A 366 3.83 12.43 -23.09
C VAL A 366 3.10 11.37 -23.89
N ASN A 367 3.86 10.66 -24.73
CA ASN A 367 3.50 9.47 -25.49
C ASN A 367 2.00 9.12 -25.37
N GLN A 368 1.16 9.65 -26.27
CA GLN A 368 -0.31 9.52 -26.17
C GLN A 368 -0.78 8.06 -26.09
N ASP A 369 0.06 7.11 -26.52
CA ASP A 369 -0.16 5.67 -26.42
C ASP A 369 0.10 5.08 -25.03
N GLU A 370 1.02 5.63 -24.23
CA GLU A 370 1.31 5.15 -22.87
C GLU A 370 0.39 5.80 -21.83
N MET A 371 -0.12 7.02 -22.10
CA MET A 371 -1.10 7.70 -21.25
C MET A 371 -2.56 7.36 -21.58
N GLN A 372 -2.82 6.25 -22.29
CA GLN A 372 -4.18 5.72 -22.45
C GLN A 372 -4.71 5.25 -21.08
N ASN A 373 -5.24 6.18 -20.29
CA ASN A 373 -6.20 5.85 -19.24
C ASN A 373 -7.33 5.03 -19.90
N GLU A 374 -7.75 3.95 -19.24
CA GLU A 374 -8.90 3.12 -19.68
C GLU A 374 -10.20 3.95 -19.76
N GLU A 375 -10.25 5.10 -19.06
CA GLU A 375 -11.40 5.99 -18.95
C GLU A 375 -11.38 7.09 -20.03
N LYS A 376 -12.47 7.16 -20.81
CA LYS A 376 -12.57 8.02 -22.00
C LYS A 376 -12.72 9.52 -21.70
N ASN A 377 -13.03 9.88 -20.46
CA ASN A 377 -13.34 11.23 -20.01
C ASN A 377 -12.24 11.87 -19.13
N VAL A 378 -11.13 11.17 -18.89
CA VAL A 378 -10.05 11.64 -18.00
C VAL A 378 -8.76 11.83 -18.79
N TYR A 379 -8.10 12.96 -18.56
CA TYR A 379 -6.76 13.26 -19.05
C TYR A 379 -5.83 13.65 -17.91
N LYS A 380 -4.71 12.94 -17.79
CA LYS A 380 -3.60 13.30 -16.90
C LYS A 380 -2.56 14.04 -17.73
N GLY A 381 -2.05 15.16 -17.24
CA GLY A 381 -1.10 15.97 -18.00
C GLY A 381 -0.19 16.79 -17.10
N THR A 382 0.81 17.39 -17.74
CA THR A 382 1.81 18.23 -17.09
C THR A 382 1.93 19.52 -17.90
N ILE A 383 1.94 20.66 -17.20
CA ILE A 383 2.21 21.97 -17.81
C ILE A 383 3.51 22.54 -17.24
N SER A 384 4.37 23.03 -18.12
CA SER A 384 5.58 23.76 -17.76
C SER A 384 5.29 25.25 -17.65
N LEU A 385 5.62 25.82 -16.50
CA LEU A 385 5.62 27.24 -16.21
C LEU A 385 7.06 27.75 -16.06
N LEU A 386 7.22 29.06 -16.06
CA LEU A 386 8.51 29.71 -15.83
C LEU A 386 9.17 29.25 -14.50
N PRO A 387 10.51 29.26 -14.42
CA PRO A 387 11.20 28.98 -13.16
C PRO A 387 10.85 30.02 -12.11
N VAL A 388 10.75 29.60 -10.85
CA VAL A 388 10.44 30.50 -9.73
C VAL A 388 11.63 31.36 -9.33
N SER A 389 11.35 32.59 -8.89
CA SER A 389 12.35 33.58 -8.46
C SER A 389 12.63 33.57 -6.95
N VAL A 390 11.80 32.88 -6.17
CA VAL A 390 11.88 32.78 -4.71
C VAL A 390 11.99 31.32 -4.26
N ASP A 391 12.53 31.07 -3.06
CA ASP A 391 12.77 29.72 -2.55
C ASP A 391 11.48 28.95 -2.19
N SER A 392 10.41 29.66 -1.83
CA SER A 392 9.11 29.06 -1.53
C SER A 392 8.00 30.11 -1.68
N GLY A 393 6.80 29.69 -2.05
CA GLY A 393 5.67 30.59 -2.21
C GLY A 393 4.40 29.87 -2.63
N THR A 394 3.46 30.65 -3.18
CA THR A 394 2.20 30.13 -3.72
C THR A 394 1.99 30.70 -5.12
N ILE A 395 1.75 29.84 -6.10
CA ILE A 395 1.39 30.21 -7.47
C ILE A 395 -0.13 30.34 -7.52
N LYS A 396 -0.63 31.52 -7.89
CA LYS A 396 -2.05 31.77 -8.08
C LYS A 396 -2.41 31.53 -9.54
N MET A 397 -2.91 30.34 -9.83
CA MET A 397 -3.19 29.90 -11.19
C MET A 397 -4.69 29.95 -11.47
N ASN A 398 -5.06 30.66 -12.52
CA ASN A 398 -6.41 30.64 -13.09
C ASN A 398 -6.40 29.94 -14.44
N VAL A 399 -7.45 29.15 -14.69
CA VAL A 399 -7.70 28.52 -15.96
C VAL A 399 -9.06 29.01 -16.46
N ALA A 400 -9.06 29.61 -17.64
CA ALA A 400 -10.27 30.15 -18.28
C ALA A 400 -10.80 29.23 -19.39
N ARG A 401 -9.92 28.43 -19.99
CA ARG A 401 -10.28 27.49 -21.05
C ARG A 401 -9.33 26.31 -21.13
N LEU A 402 -9.85 25.18 -21.59
CA LEU A 402 -9.15 23.93 -21.79
C LEU A 402 -9.31 23.47 -23.24
N MET A 403 -8.25 22.99 -23.86
CA MET A 403 -8.28 22.47 -25.23
C MET A 403 -8.79 21.04 -25.24
N GLN A 404 -9.74 20.73 -26.11
CA GLN A 404 -10.23 19.36 -26.29
C GLN A 404 -9.25 18.51 -27.11
N ILE A 405 -8.95 17.31 -26.64
CA ILE A 405 -8.11 16.34 -27.35
C ILE A 405 -8.99 15.52 -28.30
N VAL A 406 -8.61 15.48 -29.57
CA VAL A 406 -9.26 14.68 -30.61
C VAL A 406 -9.10 13.18 -30.28
N GLN A 407 -10.20 12.42 -30.28
CA GLN A 407 -10.18 11.00 -29.89
C GLN A 407 -9.66 10.07 -30.99
N ASP A 408 -9.94 10.40 -32.26
CA ASP A 408 -9.48 9.62 -33.43
C ASP A 408 -8.95 10.59 -34.49
N PRO A 409 -7.65 10.94 -34.44
CA PRO A 409 -7.07 11.93 -35.35
C PRO A 409 -7.17 11.48 -36.84
N LYS A 410 -7.29 10.17 -37.11
CA LYS A 410 -7.48 9.63 -38.46
C LYS A 410 -8.91 9.81 -39.00
N LYS A 411 -9.92 9.90 -38.13
CA LYS A 411 -11.31 10.16 -38.54
C LYS A 411 -11.69 11.63 -38.58
N ASP A 412 -11.13 12.44 -37.69
CA ASP A 412 -11.53 13.85 -37.50
C ASP A 412 -10.68 14.86 -38.29
N GLY A 413 -9.96 14.40 -39.33
CA GLY A 413 -9.22 15.29 -40.24
C GLY A 413 -7.86 15.79 -39.74
N GLY A 414 -7.30 15.13 -38.71
CA GLY A 414 -6.00 15.47 -38.10
C GLY A 414 -5.97 16.84 -37.40
N TYR A 415 -4.76 17.36 -37.15
CA TYR A 415 -4.51 18.67 -36.51
C TYR A 415 -4.96 19.90 -37.34
N ARG A 416 -5.65 19.70 -38.48
CA ARG A 416 -6.25 20.79 -39.29
C ARG A 416 -7.73 21.05 -38.97
N GLY A 417 -8.32 20.32 -38.02
CA GLY A 417 -9.68 20.60 -37.52
C GLY A 417 -9.76 21.90 -36.72
N GLU A 418 -10.97 22.45 -36.57
CA GLU A 418 -11.20 23.58 -35.65
C GLU A 418 -10.86 23.15 -34.22
N MET A 419 -9.98 23.90 -33.54
CA MET A 419 -9.69 23.67 -32.12
C MET A 419 -10.94 23.99 -31.29
N THR A 420 -11.42 22.99 -30.56
CA THR A 420 -12.55 23.15 -29.63
C THR A 420 -12.05 23.33 -28.20
N PHE A 421 -12.74 24.18 -27.44
CA PHE A 421 -12.39 24.51 -26.08
C PHE A 421 -13.57 24.32 -25.13
N ALA A 422 -13.29 23.91 -23.91
CA ALA A 422 -14.21 24.09 -22.78
C ALA A 422 -13.84 25.39 -22.06
N GLU A 423 -14.80 26.30 -21.90
CA GLU A 423 -14.62 27.53 -21.11
C GLU A 423 -15.11 27.31 -19.68
N GLY A 424 -14.45 27.97 -18.73
CA GLY A 424 -14.82 27.89 -17.31
C GLY A 424 -14.03 28.88 -16.47
N ASP A 425 -14.16 28.73 -15.16
CA ASP A 425 -13.47 29.54 -14.16
C ASP A 425 -12.92 28.62 -13.06
N TRP A 426 -11.69 28.16 -13.25
CA TRP A 426 -10.97 27.33 -12.28
C TRP A 426 -9.82 28.13 -11.69
N SER A 427 -9.68 28.14 -10.36
CA SER A 427 -8.67 28.92 -9.65
C SER A 427 -7.98 28.06 -8.59
N PHE A 428 -6.66 28.17 -8.49
CA PHE A 428 -5.82 27.37 -7.61
C PHE A 428 -4.75 28.22 -6.92
N ASP A 429 -4.60 28.00 -5.62
CA ASP A 429 -3.45 28.46 -4.83
C ASP A 429 -2.49 27.28 -4.66
N ILE A 430 -1.45 27.19 -5.50
CA ILE A 430 -0.53 26.06 -5.57
C ILE A 430 0.75 26.38 -4.75
N PRO A 431 0.93 25.81 -3.55
CA PRO A 431 2.15 26.02 -2.77
C PRO A 431 3.33 25.31 -3.42
N PHE A 432 4.51 25.92 -3.41
CA PHE A 432 5.74 25.33 -3.94
C PHE A 432 6.94 25.58 -3.03
N THR A 433 7.91 24.68 -3.12
CA THR A 433 9.27 24.85 -2.60
C THR A 433 10.24 24.61 -3.75
N LYS A 434 11.17 25.55 -3.96
CA LYS A 434 12.15 25.48 -5.03
C LYS A 434 13.23 24.46 -4.71
N GLN A 435 13.49 23.57 -5.67
CA GLN A 435 14.55 22.58 -5.62
C GLN A 435 15.81 23.13 -6.30
N SER A 436 16.98 22.74 -5.79
CA SER A 436 18.27 23.16 -6.38
C SER A 436 18.67 22.28 -7.56
N SER A 437 19.25 22.92 -8.57
CA SER A 437 19.86 22.23 -9.72
C SER A 437 21.38 22.10 -9.54
N ARG A 438 21.99 21.10 -10.19
CA ARG A 438 23.45 20.99 -10.28
C ARG A 438 23.92 21.49 -11.63
N VAL A 439 24.88 22.40 -11.63
CA VAL A 439 25.46 22.95 -12.85
C VAL A 439 26.90 22.46 -12.95
N HIS A 440 27.18 21.68 -13.98
CA HIS A 440 28.50 21.15 -14.29
C HIS A 440 29.10 21.91 -15.46
N LYS A 441 30.26 22.54 -15.25
CA LYS A 441 30.96 23.25 -16.32
C LYS A 441 31.71 22.24 -17.19
N LEU A 442 31.51 22.30 -18.51
CA LEU A 442 32.13 21.35 -19.44
C LEU A 442 33.32 21.98 -20.19
N ASP A 443 33.18 23.22 -20.68
CA ASP A 443 34.16 23.97 -21.48
C ASP A 443 34.91 23.11 -22.53
N LYS A 444 34.20 22.22 -23.22
CA LYS A 444 34.82 21.27 -24.14
C LYS A 444 34.60 21.67 -25.59
N GLU A 445 35.69 22.00 -26.28
CA GLU A 445 35.67 22.31 -27.70
C GLU A 445 35.83 21.05 -28.55
N ILE A 446 35.04 20.99 -29.63
CA ILE A 446 35.05 19.95 -30.64
C ILE A 446 34.96 20.61 -32.02
N ASP A 447 35.53 19.95 -33.02
CA ASP A 447 35.40 20.35 -34.43
C ASP A 447 34.34 19.47 -35.08
N ILE A 448 33.30 20.10 -35.65
CA ILE A 448 32.27 19.41 -36.41
C ILE A 448 32.22 20.04 -37.81
N ASP A 449 32.64 19.28 -38.81
CA ASP A 449 32.70 19.71 -40.22
C ASP A 449 33.52 21.01 -40.44
N GLY A 450 34.58 21.23 -39.65
CA GLY A 450 35.43 22.43 -39.73
C GLY A 450 34.85 23.64 -38.99
N ILE A 451 33.76 23.47 -38.25
CA ILE A 451 33.14 24.50 -37.41
C ILE A 451 33.38 24.15 -35.94
N GLN A 452 33.89 25.10 -35.17
CA GLN A 452 34.13 24.90 -33.74
C GLN A 452 32.82 24.96 -32.97
N VAL A 453 32.57 23.91 -32.19
CA VAL A 453 31.46 23.79 -31.26
C VAL A 453 32.03 23.64 -29.86
N ARG A 454 31.48 24.37 -28.90
CA ARG A 454 31.85 24.31 -27.49
C ARG A 454 30.67 23.80 -26.68
N LEU A 455 30.88 22.73 -25.92
CA LEU A 455 29.96 22.28 -24.90
C LEU A 455 30.24 23.10 -23.65
N ASP A 456 29.32 24.00 -23.28
CA ASP A 456 29.57 25.01 -22.24
C ASP A 456 29.31 24.43 -20.85
N LYS A 457 28.10 23.94 -20.60
CA LYS A 457 27.67 23.42 -19.30
C LYS A 457 26.54 22.40 -19.43
N LEU A 458 26.43 21.54 -18.42
CA LEU A 458 25.31 20.62 -18.22
C LEU A 458 24.57 21.00 -16.93
N THR A 459 23.29 21.33 -17.01
CA THR A 459 22.44 21.60 -15.85
C THR A 459 21.56 20.39 -15.59
N VAL A 460 21.75 19.74 -14.44
CA VAL A 460 20.97 18.59 -14.00
C VAL A 460 19.98 19.07 -12.95
N ALA A 461 18.72 19.24 -13.33
CA ALA A 461 17.63 19.71 -12.48
C ALA A 461 16.57 18.61 -12.26
N PRO A 462 15.78 18.67 -11.19
CA PRO A 462 14.71 17.70 -10.93
C PRO A 462 13.73 17.52 -12.10
N THR A 463 13.41 18.59 -12.82
CA THR A 463 12.43 18.57 -13.91
C THR A 463 13.03 18.16 -15.25
N THR A 464 14.32 18.44 -15.52
CA THR A 464 14.98 18.18 -16.82
C THR A 464 16.51 18.25 -16.70
N THR A 465 17.20 17.71 -17.71
CA THR A 465 18.63 17.93 -17.92
C THR A 465 18.83 18.85 -19.14
N LEU A 466 19.59 19.94 -18.98
CA LEU A 466 19.91 20.87 -20.07
C LEU A 466 21.38 20.83 -20.46
N LEU A 467 21.65 20.58 -21.73
CA LEU A 467 22.95 20.80 -22.34
C LEU A 467 22.99 22.18 -23.00
N GLN A 468 23.87 23.05 -22.52
CA GLN A 468 24.17 24.30 -23.20
C GLN A 468 25.42 24.12 -24.07
N TYR A 469 25.32 24.55 -25.32
CA TYR A 469 26.40 24.49 -26.30
C TYR A 469 26.43 25.78 -27.12
N SER A 470 27.59 26.11 -27.65
CA SER A 470 27.81 27.28 -28.47
C SER A 470 28.59 26.93 -29.73
N PHE A 471 28.37 27.67 -30.82
CA PHE A 471 29.19 27.54 -32.02
C PHE A 471 29.43 28.90 -32.69
N GLN A 472 30.49 28.98 -33.50
CA GLN A 472 30.86 30.17 -34.26
C GLN A 472 30.62 29.96 -35.76
N ASN A 473 29.74 30.77 -36.34
CA ASN A 473 29.47 30.74 -37.79
C ASN A 473 30.31 31.76 -38.58
N GLN A 474 31.23 32.49 -37.95
CA GLN A 474 32.00 33.55 -38.63
C GLN A 474 33.22 32.99 -39.38
N GLY A 475 33.37 33.35 -40.66
CA GLY A 475 34.61 33.15 -41.42
C GLY A 475 34.70 31.86 -42.26
N ASN A 476 33.68 31.01 -42.25
CA ASN A 476 33.58 29.81 -43.10
C ASN A 476 32.54 29.99 -44.22
N ASP A 477 32.70 29.22 -45.28
CA ASP A 477 31.72 29.00 -46.37
C ASP A 477 30.54 28.11 -45.95
N LYS A 478 30.52 27.68 -44.69
CA LYS A 478 29.48 26.87 -44.07
C LYS A 478 29.06 27.49 -42.75
N ARG A 479 27.77 27.43 -42.45
CA ARG A 479 27.22 27.78 -41.15
C ARG A 479 26.36 26.64 -40.61
N ILE A 480 26.42 26.42 -39.31
CA ILE A 480 25.48 25.56 -38.59
C ILE A 480 24.20 26.37 -38.38
N ASP A 481 23.08 25.85 -38.87
CA ASP A 481 21.77 26.38 -38.53
C ASP A 481 21.24 25.72 -37.24
N VAL A 482 21.42 24.40 -37.12
CA VAL A 482 20.88 23.58 -36.03
C VAL A 482 21.83 22.41 -35.73
N ILE A 483 21.99 22.07 -34.45
CA ILE A 483 22.61 20.82 -33.99
C ILE A 483 21.54 19.98 -33.30
N THR A 484 21.40 18.72 -33.69
CA THR A 484 20.55 17.74 -32.99
C THR A 484 21.42 16.76 -32.22
N PHE A 485 20.90 16.35 -31.07
CA PHE A 485 21.53 15.35 -30.21
C PHE A 485 20.62 14.12 -30.17
N ASP A 486 21.21 12.92 -30.11
CA ASP A 486 20.45 11.68 -29.94
C ASP A 486 20.10 11.52 -28.46
N ALA A 487 21.13 11.56 -27.60
CA ALA A 487 20.98 11.22 -26.20
C ALA A 487 22.15 11.63 -25.32
N LEU A 488 21.90 11.63 -24.01
CA LEU A 488 22.92 11.56 -22.97
C LEU A 488 22.99 10.14 -22.41
N GLN A 489 24.19 9.57 -22.34
CA GLN A 489 24.40 8.23 -21.80
C GLN A 489 25.33 8.26 -20.59
N THR A 490 24.83 7.75 -19.47
CA THR A 490 25.58 7.47 -18.23
C THR A 490 25.84 5.97 -18.10
N ASP A 491 26.56 5.54 -17.06
CA ASP A 491 26.75 4.11 -16.75
C ASP A 491 25.43 3.40 -16.42
N ASN A 492 24.41 4.13 -15.95
CA ASN A 492 23.15 3.56 -15.44
C ASN A 492 21.98 3.74 -16.41
N LYS A 493 21.96 4.85 -17.17
CA LYS A 493 20.78 5.30 -17.93
C LYS A 493 21.19 5.99 -19.23
N LYS A 494 20.41 5.76 -20.30
CA LYS A 494 20.37 6.57 -21.53
C LYS A 494 19.11 7.42 -21.48
N VAL A 495 19.23 8.74 -21.69
CA VAL A 495 18.10 9.66 -21.82
C VAL A 495 18.14 10.29 -23.20
N GLU A 496 17.02 10.22 -23.93
CA GLU A 496 16.91 10.76 -25.28
C GLU A 496 16.72 12.27 -25.25
N ALA A 497 17.14 12.95 -26.32
CA ALA A 497 16.88 14.37 -26.49
C ALA A 497 15.38 14.60 -26.72
N ASP A 498 14.87 15.70 -26.17
CA ASP A 498 13.51 16.13 -26.49
C ASP A 498 13.43 16.57 -27.96
N LEU A 499 12.51 15.95 -28.71
CA LEU A 499 12.21 16.22 -30.12
C LEU A 499 11.87 17.69 -30.37
N PHE A 500 11.20 18.34 -29.42
CA PHE A 500 10.77 19.75 -29.53
C PHE A 500 11.57 20.69 -28.63
N GLY A 501 12.39 20.16 -27.74
CA GLY A 501 13.19 20.90 -26.76
C GLY A 501 14.63 21.18 -27.20
N SER A 502 14.91 21.09 -28.51
CA SER A 502 16.24 21.28 -29.10
C SER A 502 16.39 22.65 -29.77
N ASN A 503 17.60 23.23 -29.71
CA ASN A 503 17.99 24.49 -30.36
C ASN A 503 17.27 25.75 -29.87
N MET A 504 16.91 25.81 -28.58
CA MET A 504 16.40 27.05 -27.99
C MET A 504 17.54 28.08 -27.91
N TYR A 505 17.33 29.23 -28.56
CA TYR A 505 18.30 30.33 -28.55
C TYR A 505 18.37 30.96 -27.16
N VAL A 506 19.57 31.08 -26.60
CA VAL A 506 19.77 31.61 -25.24
C VAL A 506 20.00 33.11 -25.24
N GLU A 507 21.02 33.59 -25.97
CA GLU A 507 21.33 35.03 -26.09
C GLU A 507 22.38 35.27 -27.18
N SER A 508 22.44 36.51 -27.69
CA SER A 508 23.29 36.92 -28.82
C SER A 508 24.59 37.61 -28.39
N PHE A 509 25.71 37.16 -28.98
CA PHE A 509 27.03 37.79 -29.04
C PHE A 509 27.72 38.03 -27.69
N ASP A 510 28.55 37.07 -27.29
CA ASP A 510 29.83 37.52 -26.74
C ASP A 510 30.58 38.33 -27.83
N GLN A 511 31.49 39.22 -27.43
CA GLN A 511 32.30 39.99 -28.38
C GLN A 511 33.20 39.11 -29.27
N GLU A 512 33.21 37.79 -29.04
CA GLU A 512 34.05 36.79 -29.67
C GLU A 512 33.31 35.99 -30.77
N GLY A 513 32.00 36.20 -30.97
CA GLY A 513 31.23 35.63 -32.08
C GLY A 513 30.59 34.26 -31.81
N TRP A 514 30.51 33.82 -30.55
CA TRP A 514 29.79 32.59 -30.17
C TRP A 514 28.29 32.85 -30.05
N SER A 515 27.49 31.90 -30.56
CA SER A 515 26.05 31.85 -30.36
C SER A 515 25.69 30.65 -29.49
N ALA A 516 24.99 30.88 -28.39
CA ALA A 516 24.67 29.86 -27.39
C ALA A 516 23.23 29.34 -27.54
N PHE A 517 23.09 28.02 -27.42
CA PHE A 517 21.86 27.27 -27.56
C PHE A 517 21.73 26.25 -26.44
N THR A 518 20.51 25.78 -26.21
CA THR A 518 20.24 24.68 -25.28
C THR A 518 19.42 23.56 -25.93
N SER A 519 19.76 22.34 -25.54
CA SER A 519 18.95 21.14 -25.77
C SER A 519 18.56 20.52 -24.44
N SER A 520 17.31 20.08 -24.34
CA SER A 520 16.75 19.44 -23.15
C SER A 520 16.63 17.92 -23.32
N PHE A 521 16.70 17.24 -22.18
CA PHE A 521 16.65 15.79 -22.05
C PHE A 521 15.87 15.43 -20.78
N ASP A 522 15.46 14.17 -20.65
CA ASP A 522 14.95 13.67 -19.37
C ASP A 522 15.94 13.93 -18.22
N THR A 523 15.39 14.07 -17.02
CA THR A 523 16.19 14.34 -15.83
C THR A 523 17.14 13.19 -15.50
N LEU A 524 18.42 13.53 -15.31
CA LEU A 524 19.47 12.68 -14.73
C LEU A 524 19.67 12.97 -13.23
N TYR A 525 18.74 13.71 -12.61
CA TYR A 525 18.91 14.21 -11.24
C TYR A 525 19.03 13.06 -10.23
N PHE A 526 18.29 11.98 -10.42
CA PHE A 526 18.31 10.86 -9.49
C PHE A 526 19.56 9.97 -9.60
N ASP A 527 20.30 10.06 -10.72
CA ASP A 527 21.40 9.14 -11.03
C ASP A 527 22.75 9.57 -10.47
N HIS A 528 22.89 10.85 -10.09
CA HIS A 528 24.17 11.47 -9.67
C HIS A 528 25.36 11.09 -10.56
N PRO A 529 25.29 11.33 -11.88
CA PRO A 529 26.32 10.90 -12.81
C PRO A 529 27.65 11.62 -12.53
N LYS A 530 28.76 10.87 -12.61
CA LYS A 530 30.13 11.42 -12.59
C LYS A 530 30.70 11.64 -13.98
N GLU A 531 30.08 11.02 -14.97
CA GLU A 531 30.49 11.07 -16.37
C GLU A 531 29.24 10.94 -17.24
N VAL A 532 29.22 11.67 -18.33
CA VAL A 532 28.16 11.63 -19.35
C VAL A 532 28.81 11.53 -20.72
N ASN A 533 28.30 10.64 -21.55
CA ASN A 533 28.59 10.61 -22.98
C ASN A 533 27.48 11.36 -23.70
N ILE A 534 27.86 12.45 -24.36
CA ILE A 534 26.96 13.24 -25.19
C ILE A 534 27.03 12.63 -26.60
N GLN A 535 25.89 12.15 -27.09
CA GLN A 535 25.77 11.58 -28.42
C GLN A 535 25.10 12.58 -29.35
N PHE A 536 25.82 12.98 -30.39
CA PHE A 536 25.27 13.79 -31.47
C PHE A 536 24.38 12.93 -32.35
N ASP A 537 23.48 13.59 -33.08
CA ASP A 537 22.60 12.95 -34.05
C ASP A 537 22.91 13.49 -35.44
N SER A 538 22.63 14.77 -35.66
CA SER A 538 22.89 15.42 -36.95
C SER A 538 23.19 16.92 -36.79
N ILE A 539 23.70 17.50 -37.86
CA ILE A 539 23.83 18.95 -38.02
C ILE A 539 23.13 19.37 -39.29
N HIS A 540 22.35 20.44 -39.20
CA HIS A 540 21.81 21.13 -40.35
C HIS A 540 22.73 22.28 -40.71
N LEU A 541 23.20 22.28 -41.96
CA LEU A 541 24.16 23.23 -42.49
C LEU A 541 23.53 24.05 -43.60
N SER A 542 23.85 25.33 -43.63
CA SER A 542 23.74 26.15 -44.83
C SER A 542 25.15 26.37 -45.39
N VAL A 543 25.34 26.08 -46.66
CA VAL A 543 26.62 26.20 -47.36
C VAL A 543 26.51 27.29 -48.42
N ASP A 544 27.41 28.26 -48.38
CA ASP A 544 27.51 29.33 -49.36
C ASP A 544 28.20 28.78 -50.62
N ASP A 545 27.45 28.70 -51.72
CA ASP A 545 27.96 28.29 -53.03
C ASP A 545 27.21 29.06 -54.12
N ARG A 546 27.89 30.02 -54.75
CA ARG A 546 27.25 30.98 -55.63
C ARG A 546 27.30 30.57 -57.09
N LYS A 547 26.14 30.54 -57.75
CA LYS A 547 26.04 30.30 -59.18
C LYS A 547 24.94 31.13 -59.82
N THR A 548 25.28 31.90 -60.86
CA THR A 548 24.29 32.66 -61.63
C THR A 548 23.74 31.81 -62.77
N ILE A 549 22.41 31.79 -62.90
CA ILE A 549 21.65 31.15 -63.96
C ILE A 549 20.96 32.24 -64.77
N GLU A 550 21.16 32.22 -66.09
CA GLU A 550 20.47 33.14 -67.00
C GLU A 550 19.04 32.62 -67.26
N LEU A 551 18.05 33.50 -67.11
CA LEU A 551 16.65 33.23 -67.36
C LEU A 551 16.23 33.90 -68.66
N ASP A 552 15.62 33.12 -69.56
CA ASP A 552 15.12 33.63 -70.84
C ASP A 552 13.75 33.02 -71.12
N ALA A 553 12.71 33.83 -70.88
CA ALA A 553 11.32 33.44 -71.11
C ALA A 553 10.98 33.23 -72.59
N ALA A 554 11.85 33.65 -73.53
CA ALA A 554 11.64 33.48 -74.97
C ALA A 554 12.20 32.17 -75.52
N LYS A 555 13.01 31.43 -74.75
CA LYS A 555 13.51 30.11 -75.13
C LYS A 555 12.48 29.02 -74.89
N ASP A 556 12.58 27.93 -75.65
CA ASP A 556 11.78 26.72 -75.44
C ASP A 556 12.04 26.13 -74.04
N MET A 557 10.96 25.73 -73.37
CA MET A 557 10.99 25.09 -72.04
C MET A 557 10.70 23.58 -72.16
N PRO A 558 11.20 22.75 -71.24
CA PRO A 558 11.99 23.10 -70.06
C PRO A 558 13.48 23.28 -70.34
N GLN A 559 14.21 23.97 -69.45
CA GLN A 559 15.67 24.15 -69.53
C GLN A 559 16.37 23.50 -68.34
N THR A 560 17.30 22.59 -68.59
CA THR A 560 18.02 21.84 -67.55
C THR A 560 19.47 22.29 -67.43
N PHE A 561 19.97 22.39 -66.20
CA PHE A 561 21.37 22.62 -65.88
C PHE A 561 21.81 21.75 -64.70
N GLU A 562 23.11 21.47 -64.61
CA GLU A 562 23.69 20.68 -63.53
C GLU A 562 24.16 21.59 -62.37
N TYR A 563 23.89 21.19 -61.13
CA TYR A 563 24.38 21.82 -59.91
C TYR A 563 24.74 20.75 -58.87
N LEU A 564 26.00 20.73 -58.43
CA LEU A 564 26.54 19.74 -57.48
C LEU A 564 26.23 18.27 -57.85
N GLY A 565 26.33 17.93 -59.14
CA GLY A 565 26.07 16.57 -59.64
C GLY A 565 24.59 16.19 -59.77
N ASN A 566 23.66 17.12 -59.52
CA ASN A 566 22.22 16.93 -59.65
C ASN A 566 21.66 17.84 -60.76
N ASN A 567 20.64 17.37 -61.49
CA ASN A 567 19.99 18.22 -62.49
C ASN A 567 18.91 19.08 -61.85
N ILE A 568 18.89 20.36 -62.22
CA ILE A 568 17.82 21.31 -61.93
C ILE A 568 17.22 21.73 -63.25
N THR A 569 15.89 21.68 -63.34
CA THR A 569 15.12 21.97 -64.54
C THR A 569 14.22 23.16 -64.30
N ILE A 570 14.37 24.22 -65.08
CA ILE A 570 13.41 25.32 -65.16
C ILE A 570 12.26 24.85 -66.03
N ASP A 571 11.12 24.56 -65.41
CA ASP A 571 9.95 24.04 -66.10
C ASP A 571 9.16 25.14 -66.80
N GLU A 572 9.03 26.29 -66.13
CA GLU A 572 8.21 27.39 -66.61
C GLU A 572 8.68 28.73 -66.04
N ILE A 573 8.63 29.79 -66.87
CA ILE A 573 8.80 31.19 -66.46
C ILE A 573 7.53 31.95 -66.82
N LYS A 574 6.80 32.43 -65.81
CA LYS A 574 5.59 33.25 -65.95
C LYS A 574 5.93 34.70 -65.69
N VAL A 575 5.82 35.53 -66.72
CA VAL A 575 5.92 37.00 -66.60
C VAL A 575 4.65 37.53 -65.93
N GLY A 576 4.80 38.44 -64.98
CA GLY A 576 3.68 39.01 -64.23
C GLY A 576 4.14 39.77 -62.98
N ASN A 577 3.21 40.16 -62.11
CA ASN A 577 3.51 40.69 -60.77
C ASN A 577 2.57 40.03 -59.73
N PRO A 578 2.99 38.90 -59.10
CA PRO A 578 4.34 38.35 -59.15
C PRO A 578 4.63 37.57 -60.44
N ALA A 579 5.86 37.68 -60.93
CA ALA A 579 6.41 36.75 -61.91
C ALA A 579 6.81 35.46 -61.20
N LYS A 580 6.70 34.30 -61.86
CA LYS A 580 7.01 33.01 -61.25
C LYS A 580 8.03 32.23 -62.06
N VAL A 581 9.00 31.62 -61.38
CA VAL A 581 9.93 30.64 -61.95
C VAL A 581 9.71 29.33 -61.21
N ILE A 582 9.30 28.30 -61.95
CA ILE A 582 9.03 26.96 -61.41
C ILE A 582 10.23 26.08 -61.76
N LEU A 583 10.85 25.51 -60.72
CA LEU A 583 12.03 24.65 -60.86
C LEU A 583 11.74 23.26 -60.30
N THR A 584 12.08 22.22 -61.06
CA THR A 584 12.12 20.84 -60.59
C THR A 584 13.55 20.39 -60.37
N HIS A 585 13.78 19.67 -59.28
CA HIS A 585 15.06 19.13 -58.86
C HIS A 585 15.01 17.62 -58.88
N ASP A 586 15.97 16.98 -59.57
CA ASP A 586 16.10 15.52 -59.52
C ASP A 586 16.30 15.07 -58.07
N VAL A 587 15.76 13.89 -57.75
CA VAL A 587 15.92 13.26 -56.43
C VAL A 587 16.73 12.00 -56.59
N SER A 588 17.84 11.94 -55.86
CA SER A 588 18.66 10.73 -55.73
C SER A 588 19.23 10.65 -54.33
N LYS A 589 19.61 9.44 -53.91
CA LYS A 589 20.28 9.22 -52.63
C LYS A 589 21.62 9.96 -52.53
N ASP A 590 22.26 10.19 -53.67
CA ASP A 590 23.58 10.81 -53.77
C ASP A 590 23.51 12.35 -53.92
N ARG A 591 22.29 12.92 -53.92
CA ARG A 591 22.10 14.38 -54.00
C ARG A 591 22.70 15.04 -52.75
N ALA A 592 23.57 16.02 -52.96
CA ALA A 592 24.34 16.66 -51.90
C ALA A 592 23.53 17.60 -50.98
N TYR A 593 22.31 17.97 -51.37
CA TYR A 593 21.51 19.02 -50.72
C TYR A 593 20.02 18.67 -50.66
N GLU A 594 19.36 19.06 -49.58
CA GLU A 594 17.91 18.97 -49.38
C GLU A 594 17.21 20.08 -50.15
N ARG A 595 17.77 21.29 -50.06
CA ARG A 595 17.21 22.52 -50.62
C ARG A 595 18.31 23.38 -51.22
N VAL A 596 17.99 24.05 -52.33
CA VAL A 596 18.81 25.14 -52.87
C VAL A 596 18.28 26.46 -52.34
N ASN A 597 19.20 27.33 -51.92
CA ASN A 597 18.92 28.68 -51.47
C ASN A 597 19.12 29.61 -52.66
N TYR A 598 18.00 30.02 -53.27
CA TYR A 598 18.03 30.98 -54.35
C TYR A 598 17.97 32.41 -53.80
N GLY A 599 18.65 33.31 -54.50
CA GLY A 599 18.71 34.75 -54.28
C GLY A 599 18.69 35.50 -55.61
N PHE A 600 18.93 36.81 -55.53
CA PHE A 600 18.98 37.68 -56.70
C PHE A 600 20.18 38.62 -56.64
N SER A 601 20.86 38.78 -57.78
CA SER A 601 22.07 39.59 -57.87
C SER A 601 21.79 41.09 -57.78
N SER A 602 22.55 41.77 -56.94
CA SER A 602 22.38 43.18 -56.56
C SER A 602 22.62 44.22 -57.65
N ASP A 603 23.11 43.85 -58.83
CA ASP A 603 23.40 44.81 -59.90
C ASP A 603 22.13 45.53 -60.41
N HIS A 604 20.94 44.95 -60.20
CA HIS A 604 19.64 45.57 -60.53
C HIS A 604 19.00 46.37 -59.37
N LEU A 605 19.47 46.22 -58.13
CA LEU A 605 18.88 46.86 -56.93
C LEU A 605 19.12 48.37 -56.82
N ARG A 606 19.91 48.98 -57.71
CA ARG A 606 19.97 50.46 -57.75
C ARG A 606 18.80 51.09 -58.49
N ASN A 607 18.07 50.36 -59.33
CA ASN A 607 17.03 50.96 -60.18
C ASN A 607 15.62 50.35 -60.04
N GLU A 608 15.44 49.13 -59.54
CA GLU A 608 14.13 48.47 -59.52
C GLU A 608 13.79 47.91 -58.13
N ASN A 609 12.68 48.36 -57.54
CA ASN A 609 12.15 47.90 -56.24
C ASN A 609 11.50 46.51 -56.39
N ILE A 610 12.31 45.49 -56.69
CA ILE A 610 11.85 44.11 -56.86
C ILE A 610 12.16 43.32 -55.58
N SER A 611 11.15 42.63 -55.02
CA SER A 611 11.30 41.69 -53.91
C SER A 611 11.05 40.26 -54.36
N MET A 612 11.56 39.28 -53.61
CA MET A 612 11.48 37.86 -53.95
C MET A 612 10.86 37.07 -52.80
N GLY A 613 10.00 36.12 -53.15
CA GLY A 613 9.40 35.17 -52.22
C GLY A 613 9.49 33.75 -52.76
N VAL A 614 9.28 32.78 -51.87
CA VAL A 614 9.07 31.38 -52.23
C VAL A 614 7.65 31.04 -51.76
N SER A 615 6.78 30.62 -52.68
CA SER A 615 5.34 30.45 -52.38
C SER A 615 4.91 28.99 -52.27
N ASP A 616 5.35 28.16 -53.21
CA ASP A 616 5.00 26.74 -53.29
C ASP A 616 6.28 25.90 -53.39
N THR A 617 6.49 25.03 -52.40
CA THR A 617 7.52 23.99 -52.42
C THR A 617 6.85 22.63 -52.34
N ASP A 618 7.28 21.69 -53.19
CA ASP A 618 6.94 20.27 -53.05
C ASP A 618 8.20 19.48 -52.77
N GLY A 619 8.06 18.32 -52.17
CA GLY A 619 9.20 17.53 -51.75
C GLY A 619 8.85 16.10 -51.39
N VAL A 620 9.87 15.36 -51.05
CA VAL A 620 9.74 13.97 -50.60
C VAL A 620 10.56 13.74 -49.35
N LEU A 621 10.09 12.82 -48.50
CA LEU A 621 10.90 12.34 -47.39
C LEU A 621 11.76 11.19 -47.88
N MET A 622 13.05 11.23 -47.57
CA MET A 622 13.97 10.14 -47.83
C MET A 622 14.60 9.69 -46.53
N ASP A 623 14.54 8.39 -46.25
CA ASP A 623 15.23 7.83 -45.10
C ASP A 623 16.74 7.67 -45.38
N LYS A 624 17.49 7.40 -44.31
CA LYS A 624 18.93 7.08 -44.35
C LYS A 624 19.33 5.99 -45.36
N THR A 625 18.43 5.06 -45.68
CA THR A 625 18.72 3.99 -46.65
C THR A 625 18.59 4.45 -48.10
N GLY A 626 17.95 5.60 -48.33
CA GLY A 626 17.64 6.17 -49.64
C GLY A 626 16.24 5.82 -50.15
N LYS A 627 15.39 5.24 -49.30
CA LYS A 627 14.01 4.93 -49.67
C LYS A 627 13.17 6.20 -49.53
N VAL A 628 12.42 6.50 -50.58
CA VAL A 628 11.53 7.64 -50.66
C VAL A 628 10.16 7.26 -50.10
N HIS A 629 9.63 8.11 -49.23
CA HIS A 629 8.33 7.98 -48.60
C HIS A 629 7.45 9.15 -49.00
N LYS A 630 6.14 8.91 -49.11
CA LYS A 630 5.18 9.99 -49.32
C LYS A 630 4.98 10.73 -48.00
N ILE A 631 4.75 12.03 -48.09
CA ILE A 631 4.46 12.85 -46.92
C ILE A 631 3.02 12.55 -46.50
N ASP A 632 2.87 11.69 -45.51
CA ASP A 632 1.64 11.54 -44.72
C ASP A 632 1.97 11.93 -43.28
N ALA A 633 1.08 12.69 -42.64
CA ALA A 633 1.33 13.38 -41.37
C ALA A 633 1.62 12.43 -40.18
N TYR A 634 1.33 11.13 -40.34
CA TYR A 634 1.40 10.12 -39.29
C TYR A 634 2.62 9.19 -39.34
N GLU A 635 3.45 9.27 -40.39
CA GLU A 635 4.59 8.36 -40.55
C GLU A 635 5.95 9.01 -40.28
N TYR A 636 6.02 10.33 -40.03
CA TYR A 636 7.28 11.03 -39.80
C TYR A 636 8.06 10.47 -38.60
N ASP A 637 7.37 10.23 -37.48
CA ASP A 637 7.96 9.73 -36.22
C ASP A 637 8.40 8.25 -36.29
N GLN A 638 7.99 7.52 -37.34
CA GLN A 638 8.30 6.10 -37.52
C GLN A 638 9.48 5.86 -38.45
N ILE A 639 9.97 6.90 -39.12
CA ILE A 639 11.08 6.81 -40.06
C ILE A 639 12.36 7.20 -39.31
N ASP A 640 13.39 6.35 -39.37
CA ASP A 640 14.69 6.63 -38.77
C ASP A 640 15.39 7.76 -39.54
N GLN A 641 15.44 8.95 -38.93
CA GLN A 641 16.08 10.16 -39.43
C GLN A 641 15.64 10.55 -40.87
N PRO A 642 14.38 10.96 -41.11
CA PRO A 642 13.91 11.32 -42.43
C PRO A 642 14.42 12.71 -42.83
N ARG A 643 14.98 12.82 -44.04
CA ARG A 643 15.37 14.11 -44.64
C ARG A 643 14.32 14.53 -45.66
N TYR A 644 13.90 15.80 -45.60
CA TYR A 644 12.98 16.38 -46.58
C TYR A 644 13.77 16.98 -47.74
N PHE A 645 13.63 16.38 -48.92
CA PHE A 645 14.25 16.86 -50.15
C PHE A 645 13.22 17.63 -50.97
N GLU A 646 13.48 18.91 -51.21
CA GLU A 646 12.65 19.73 -52.10
C GLU A 646 12.85 19.24 -53.54
N THR A 647 11.73 18.89 -54.17
CA THR A 647 11.65 18.43 -55.55
C THR A 647 11.15 19.52 -56.47
N ILE A 648 10.31 20.43 -55.96
CA ILE A 648 9.78 21.56 -56.72
C ILE A 648 9.94 22.82 -55.87
N GLN A 649 10.45 23.89 -56.47
CA GLN A 649 10.50 25.21 -55.85
C GLN A 649 9.90 26.25 -56.81
N THR A 650 8.92 27.01 -56.33
CA THR A 650 8.34 28.15 -57.05
C THR A 650 8.86 29.45 -56.46
N ILE A 651 9.63 30.17 -57.26
CA ILE A 651 10.21 31.46 -56.90
C ILE A 651 9.34 32.55 -57.48
N GLU A 652 8.94 33.51 -56.66
CA GLU A 652 8.08 34.62 -57.03
C GLU A 652 8.83 35.94 -56.95
N PHE A 653 8.67 36.79 -57.97
CA PHE A 653 9.28 38.11 -58.06
C PHE A 653 8.19 39.17 -58.09
N TYR A 654 8.24 40.09 -57.13
CA TYR A 654 7.27 41.15 -56.94
C TYR A 654 7.90 42.48 -57.31
N ASN A 655 7.17 43.35 -58.01
CA ASN A 655 7.53 44.76 -58.08
C ASN A 655 6.74 45.51 -57.03
N ASP A 656 7.40 45.91 -55.94
CA ASP A 656 6.74 46.57 -54.80
C ASP A 656 6.40 48.04 -55.09
N SER A 657 7.00 48.62 -56.12
CA SER A 657 6.84 50.04 -56.46
C SER A 657 5.82 50.34 -57.54
N SER A 658 5.40 49.33 -58.30
CA SER A 658 4.47 49.52 -59.42
C SER A 658 3.63 48.27 -59.65
N ARG A 659 2.56 48.40 -60.45
CA ARG A 659 1.79 47.24 -60.95
C ARG A 659 2.33 46.70 -62.27
N GLU A 660 3.50 47.14 -62.71
CA GLU A 660 4.12 46.64 -63.94
C GLU A 660 4.58 45.19 -63.75
N ASP A 661 4.50 44.42 -64.84
CA ASP A 661 4.93 43.03 -64.85
C ASP A 661 6.45 42.94 -64.70
N VAL A 662 6.91 41.97 -63.92
CA VAL A 662 8.31 41.61 -63.76
C VAL A 662 8.68 40.55 -64.79
N THR A 663 9.83 40.74 -65.47
CA THR A 663 10.41 39.72 -66.35
C THR A 663 11.77 39.32 -65.78
N PRO A 664 11.87 38.18 -65.07
CA PRO A 664 13.12 37.77 -64.45
C PRO A 664 14.12 37.33 -65.52
N THR A 665 15.34 37.88 -65.48
CA THR A 665 16.41 37.62 -66.46
C THR A 665 17.57 36.83 -65.88
N LYS A 666 17.70 36.76 -64.56
CA LYS A 666 18.74 36.01 -63.85
C LYS A 666 18.18 35.42 -62.57
N LEU A 667 18.75 34.30 -62.16
CA LEU A 667 18.53 33.68 -60.86
C LEU A 667 19.90 33.39 -60.25
N GLU A 668 20.11 33.76 -58.99
CA GLU A 668 21.34 33.43 -58.28
C GLU A 668 21.06 32.26 -57.35
N ILE A 669 21.86 31.22 -57.42
CA ILE A 669 22.01 30.28 -56.31
C ILE A 669 22.96 30.96 -55.34
N GLU A 670 22.52 31.21 -54.11
CA GLU A 670 23.37 31.73 -53.03
C GLU A 670 24.10 30.60 -52.30
N GLY A 671 23.48 29.43 -52.28
CA GLY A 671 23.99 28.26 -51.59
C GLY A 671 22.97 27.14 -51.50
N TYR A 672 23.14 26.27 -50.52
CA TYR A 672 22.23 25.14 -50.30
C TYR A 672 22.18 24.75 -48.82
N SER A 673 21.11 24.04 -48.45
CA SER A 673 20.94 23.48 -47.12
C SER A 673 21.15 21.97 -47.15
N THR A 674 21.89 21.44 -46.18
CA THR A 674 22.15 20.00 -46.08
C THR A 674 22.23 19.49 -44.65
N THR A 675 21.76 18.27 -44.41
CA THR A 675 21.91 17.56 -43.13
C THR A 675 23.06 16.57 -43.21
N LYS A 676 23.93 16.60 -42.20
CA LYS A 676 25.03 15.64 -42.03
C LYS A 676 24.85 14.89 -40.71
N TYR A 677 24.86 13.57 -40.77
CA TYR A 677 24.86 12.74 -39.57
C TYR A 677 26.19 12.81 -38.84
N VAL A 678 26.14 12.88 -37.52
CA VAL A 678 27.29 13.00 -36.64
C VAL A 678 27.21 11.89 -35.59
N ASP A 679 27.90 10.78 -35.84
CA ASP A 679 27.95 9.63 -34.91
C ASP A 679 28.91 9.86 -33.72
N ASP A 680 29.44 11.07 -33.56
CA ASP A 680 30.44 11.38 -32.55
C ASP A 680 29.88 11.28 -31.13
N ARG A 681 30.69 10.70 -30.25
CA ARG A 681 30.39 10.56 -28.82
C ARG A 681 31.43 11.30 -28.01
N VAL A 682 30.98 12.34 -27.32
CA VAL A 682 31.86 13.16 -26.49
C VAL A 682 31.67 12.78 -25.04
N LYS A 683 32.70 12.12 -24.49
CA LYS A 683 32.77 11.80 -23.07
C LYS A 683 33.21 13.04 -22.28
N VAL A 684 32.42 13.40 -21.27
CA VAL A 684 32.69 14.52 -20.36
C VAL A 684 32.54 14.08 -18.91
N LYS A 685 33.49 14.50 -18.06
CA LYS A 685 33.43 14.27 -16.62
C LYS A 685 32.66 15.40 -15.96
N LEU A 686 31.83 15.04 -15.00
CA LEU A 686 31.07 15.97 -14.18
C LEU A 686 31.82 16.14 -12.85
N ASP A 687 31.90 17.38 -12.38
CA ASP A 687 32.61 17.81 -11.16
C ASP A 687 31.82 17.58 -9.87
#